data_AF-A0A8H7BM40-F1
#
_entry.id   AF-A0A8H7BM40-F1
#
_cell.length_a   1.000
_cell.length_b   1.000
_cell.length_c   1.000
_cell.angle_alpha   90.00
_cell.angle_beta   90.00
_cell.angle_gamma   90.00
#
_symmetry.space_group_name_H-M   'P 1'
#
loop_
_entity.id
_entity.type
_entity.pdbx_description
1 polymer ?
#
loop_
_entity_poly.entity_id
_entity_poly.type
_entity_poly.pdbx_seq_one_letter_code
_entity_poly.pdbx_strand_id
1 'polypeptide(L)'
;MSYNPALQGFGASLANAYQRKMDVINRGFSGYNTDWAIPVFRQLLPTKEDQAREAASIRLITIFFGANDAALPISFQHVPLDRFEENLNTLVSMVRSEDSRFYNPKARLILITQPPLNEPQWQKRCEESGDPLNRTWESARAYAEKVRDVGRERDVVVADLWTAITNRCEQENRDLSDFLFDGLHLNGNGYQVLYDLLMETIGQHFREIHPDALEMELPYWRQLTTSNDLNKDLIFPKLADLKKIQRNHKEQIRHQTWIKPLTPTPPNTRIPLSDWDVVMFKSYTPLLLFYNGNDSPDFMKTELLTDALSRALDDFYPMAGRLVDIGQGRDEINCCDAGVLFQARLQRTTEKEAEYDEALSKFREDGYLPNRMDYHHMFAIHFYRSADDPLVAIQLTRFKDGGVALGVMILHKVADTYSICMFLDAWAKRARQVKHVKPVFDRNLVAYPANTVITDEAIQHYREEHRINRHPHVVRMDPNQPKFARTAPNGPKPLKTVILEFHSDGLHHCKKDAHTPQMLEQKNWLGTKDALFAMLLRAIVRCRNLEPHEECKMVLAVNGRSKMKNTKEMDYYFGNWMISRWVSVSKAKAENTALVDTAMAFRQQFATLKASLFHGVSKLYTMHEDMTVHYLSYAPNSDTYLTASDVSNLPFWRLDFGSGKPDRTRGYITSGGNGCLVIFGRSDSTKGPIYDVQLQMDSESISRFIEDPDVKKYTKRVLY
;
A
#
# COMPACT_ATOMS: atom_id res chain seq x y z
N MET A 1 15.92 1.13 23.69
CA MET A 1 16.72 0.98 24.91
C MET A 1 16.41 -0.32 25.66
N SER A 2 15.13 -0.68 25.85
CA SER A 2 14.72 -1.90 26.58
C SER A 2 15.28 -3.25 26.08
N TYR A 3 15.68 -3.38 24.82
CA TYR A 3 16.33 -4.59 24.25
C TYR A 3 17.81 -4.38 23.91
N ASN A 4 18.39 -3.25 24.31
CA ASN A 4 19.80 -3.00 24.04
C ASN A 4 20.65 -3.81 25.04
N PRO A 5 21.39 -4.85 24.60
CA PRO A 5 22.19 -5.68 25.50
C PRO A 5 23.32 -4.87 26.14
N ALA A 6 23.84 -3.83 25.48
CA ALA A 6 24.88 -2.96 26.04
C ALA A 6 24.41 -2.13 27.23
N LEU A 7 23.09 -1.90 27.35
CA LEU A 7 22.47 -1.21 28.48
C LEU A 7 21.80 -2.17 29.45
N GLN A 8 22.01 -3.48 29.32
CA GLN A 8 21.31 -4.50 30.11
C GLN A 8 19.78 -4.28 30.13
N GLY A 9 19.23 -3.86 28.98
CA GLY A 9 17.82 -3.50 28.90
C GLY A 9 16.93 -4.64 29.39
N PHE A 10 15.94 -4.32 30.23
CA PHE A 10 15.12 -5.33 30.92
C PHE A 10 14.48 -6.37 29.99
N GLY A 11 14.13 -5.99 28.76
CA GLY A 11 13.57 -6.89 27.76
C GLY A 11 14.57 -7.93 27.25
N ALA A 12 15.85 -7.56 27.12
CA ALA A 12 16.93 -8.52 26.82
C ALA A 12 17.18 -9.44 28.03
N SER A 13 17.18 -8.90 29.25
CA SER A 13 17.34 -9.69 30.48
C SER A 13 16.19 -10.68 30.68
N LEU A 14 14.94 -10.26 30.43
CA LEU A 14 13.77 -11.14 30.42
C LEU A 14 13.89 -12.23 29.35
N ALA A 15 14.26 -11.87 28.12
CA ALA A 15 14.42 -12.85 27.03
C ALA A 15 15.49 -13.91 27.37
N ASN A 16 16.56 -13.50 28.05
CA ASN A 16 17.57 -14.41 28.57
C ASN A 16 17.02 -15.33 29.68
N ALA A 17 16.28 -14.78 30.66
CA ALA A 17 15.71 -15.56 31.75
C ALA A 17 14.68 -16.61 31.28
N TYR A 18 13.83 -16.23 30.31
CA TYR A 18 12.79 -17.08 29.74
C TYR A 18 13.26 -17.92 28.54
N GLN A 19 14.55 -17.90 28.21
CA GLN A 19 15.09 -18.62 27.07
C GLN A 19 14.69 -20.12 27.12
N ARG A 20 14.09 -20.61 26.02
CA ARG A 20 13.53 -21.98 25.89
C ARG A 20 12.36 -22.30 26.83
N LYS A 21 11.73 -21.30 27.45
CA LYS A 21 10.58 -21.44 28.35
C LYS A 21 9.39 -20.63 27.83
N MET A 22 9.63 -19.36 27.51
CA MET A 22 8.65 -18.45 26.92
C MET A 22 9.31 -17.43 26.00
N ASP A 23 8.59 -17.01 24.95
CA ASP A 23 9.04 -15.91 24.10
C ASP A 23 8.72 -14.56 24.74
N VAL A 24 9.71 -13.67 24.77
CA VAL A 24 9.55 -12.29 25.23
C VAL A 24 9.49 -11.37 24.02
N ILE A 25 8.39 -10.62 23.88
CA ILE A 25 8.14 -9.74 22.74
C ILE A 25 7.95 -8.31 23.24
N ASN A 26 8.82 -7.40 22.80
CA ASN A 26 8.68 -5.97 23.11
C ASN A 26 7.94 -5.22 22.00
N ARG A 27 6.92 -4.45 22.41
CA ARG A 27 6.09 -3.59 21.56
C ARG A 27 6.11 -2.13 22.00
N GLY A 28 7.15 -1.70 22.71
CA GLY A 28 7.36 -0.31 23.10
C GLY A 28 7.79 0.56 21.92
N PHE A 29 7.10 1.69 21.73
CA PHE A 29 7.38 2.68 20.68
C PHE A 29 7.90 3.97 21.31
N SER A 30 9.06 4.44 20.83
CA SER A 30 9.70 5.64 21.37
C SER A 30 8.77 6.85 21.26
N GLY A 31 8.64 7.62 22.34
CA GLY A 31 7.83 8.83 22.39
C GLY A 31 6.33 8.64 22.53
N TYR A 32 5.81 7.40 22.56
CA TYR A 32 4.37 7.15 22.65
C TYR A 32 3.81 7.38 24.04
N ASN A 33 2.59 7.92 24.09
CA ASN A 33 1.75 8.04 25.29
C ASN A 33 0.55 7.06 25.21
N THR A 34 -0.29 7.08 26.23
CA THR A 34 -1.42 6.13 26.35
C THR A 34 -2.53 6.34 25.33
N ASP A 35 -2.78 7.55 24.84
CA ASP A 35 -3.79 7.81 23.80
C ASP A 35 -3.42 7.08 22.49
N TRP A 36 -2.13 7.06 22.15
CA TRP A 36 -1.65 6.36 20.96
C TRP A 36 -1.47 4.86 21.20
N ALA A 37 -1.30 4.43 22.45
CA ALA A 37 -1.18 3.02 22.80
C ALA A 37 -2.48 2.25 22.53
N ILE A 38 -3.65 2.83 22.81
CA ILE A 38 -4.97 2.17 22.65
C ILE A 38 -5.19 1.58 21.24
N PRO A 39 -5.10 2.35 20.13
CA PRO A 39 -5.31 1.80 18.80
C PRO A 39 -4.25 0.78 18.40
N VAL A 40 -3.02 0.88 18.93
CA VAL A 40 -1.96 -0.11 18.71
C VAL A 40 -2.30 -1.41 19.46
N PHE A 41 -2.75 -1.31 20.71
CA PHE A 41 -3.09 -2.45 21.56
C PHE A 41 -4.20 -3.31 20.93
N ARG A 42 -5.20 -2.68 20.30
CA ARG A 42 -6.28 -3.37 19.55
C ARG A 42 -5.79 -4.21 18.37
N GLN A 43 -4.62 -3.90 17.81
CA GLN A 43 -4.02 -4.63 16.69
C GLN A 43 -3.06 -5.72 17.15
N LEU A 44 -2.54 -5.62 18.38
CA LEU A 44 -1.54 -6.53 18.92
C LEU A 44 -2.14 -7.70 19.70
N LEU A 45 -3.29 -7.50 20.36
CA LEU A 45 -3.91 -8.54 21.15
C LEU A 45 -4.67 -9.55 20.26
N PRO A 46 -4.44 -10.86 20.43
CA PRO A 46 -5.27 -11.87 19.80
C PRO A 46 -6.68 -11.84 20.37
N THR A 47 -7.68 -12.15 19.54
CA THR A 47 -9.08 -12.16 19.99
C THR A 47 -9.38 -13.39 20.85
N LYS A 48 -10.50 -13.40 21.58
CA LYS A 48 -10.99 -14.61 22.29
C LYS A 48 -11.02 -15.84 21.38
N GLU A 49 -11.48 -15.66 20.15
CA GLU A 49 -11.55 -16.74 19.17
C GLU A 49 -10.16 -17.21 18.77
N ASP A 50 -9.23 -16.29 18.48
CA ASP A 50 -7.85 -16.64 18.13
C ASP A 50 -7.17 -17.37 19.29
N GLN A 51 -7.35 -16.89 20.53
CA GLN A 51 -6.78 -17.52 21.72
C GLN A 51 -7.41 -18.89 22.04
N ALA A 52 -8.64 -19.14 21.58
CA ALA A 52 -9.29 -20.44 21.67
C ALA A 52 -8.89 -21.38 20.53
N ARG A 53 -8.49 -20.84 19.37
CA ARG A 53 -8.15 -21.59 18.14
C ARG A 53 -6.64 -21.78 17.91
N GLU A 54 -5.78 -20.95 18.49
CA GLU A 54 -4.33 -20.91 18.26
C GLU A 54 -3.48 -21.59 19.34
N ALA A 55 -2.26 -21.98 18.94
CA ALA A 55 -1.22 -22.61 19.77
C ALA A 55 -0.38 -21.61 20.62
N ALA A 56 -0.64 -20.30 20.54
CA ALA A 56 0.10 -19.27 21.26
C ALA A 56 -0.83 -18.42 22.13
N SER A 57 -0.77 -18.63 23.44
CA SER A 57 -1.51 -17.84 24.42
C SER A 57 -0.55 -16.93 25.18
N ILE A 58 -0.85 -15.64 25.22
CA ILE A 58 -0.09 -14.68 26.03
C ILE A 58 -0.33 -15.02 27.50
N ARG A 59 0.75 -15.31 28.26
CA ARG A 59 0.66 -15.60 29.70
C ARG A 59 0.96 -14.41 30.59
N LEU A 60 1.72 -13.44 30.11
CA LEU A 60 2.10 -12.24 30.85
C LEU A 60 2.10 -11.03 29.94
N ILE A 61 1.50 -9.94 30.40
CA ILE A 61 1.50 -8.63 29.76
C ILE A 61 1.99 -7.60 30.78
N THR A 62 2.97 -6.80 30.39
CA THR A 62 3.42 -5.63 31.15
C THR A 62 2.99 -4.35 30.43
N ILE A 63 2.30 -3.45 31.12
CA ILE A 63 1.95 -2.12 30.61
C ILE A 63 2.86 -1.10 31.30
N PHE A 64 3.72 -0.43 30.53
CA PHE A 64 4.73 0.49 31.04
C PHE A 64 4.65 1.84 30.30
N PHE A 65 3.77 2.71 30.78
CA PHE A 65 3.51 4.06 30.27
C PHE A 65 3.53 5.07 31.43
N GLY A 66 3.46 6.37 31.13
CA GLY A 66 3.44 7.43 32.15
C GLY A 66 4.54 8.48 31.96
N ALA A 67 5.74 8.08 31.52
CA ALA A 67 6.85 9.04 31.32
C ALA A 67 6.53 10.11 30.26
N ASN A 68 5.95 9.69 29.13
CA ASN A 68 5.59 10.62 28.07
C ASN A 68 4.31 11.39 28.40
N ASP A 69 3.32 10.69 28.96
CA ASP A 69 2.02 11.22 29.42
C ASP A 69 2.21 12.36 30.43
N ALA A 70 3.16 12.20 31.37
CA ALA A 70 3.50 13.17 32.41
C ALA A 70 4.23 14.42 31.92
N ALA A 71 4.36 14.61 30.61
CA ALA A 71 4.79 15.88 30.06
C ALA A 71 3.86 17.01 30.51
N LEU A 72 4.36 18.23 30.58
CA LEU A 72 3.58 19.43 30.82
C LEU A 72 2.74 19.77 29.58
N PRO A 73 1.62 20.50 29.72
CA PRO A 73 0.70 20.83 28.62
C PRO A 73 1.33 21.49 27.38
N ILE A 74 2.52 22.07 27.53
CA ILE A 74 3.31 22.63 26.43
C ILE A 74 3.83 21.58 25.43
N SER A 75 3.85 20.30 25.83
CA SER A 75 4.35 19.19 25.01
C SER A 75 3.21 18.45 24.32
N PHE A 76 3.40 18.10 23.04
CA PHE A 76 2.46 17.24 22.30
C PHE A 76 2.31 15.82 22.86
N GLN A 77 3.19 15.41 23.78
CA GLN A 77 3.12 14.11 24.42
C GLN A 77 2.20 14.11 25.65
N HIS A 78 1.83 15.29 26.16
CA HIS A 78 1.00 15.44 27.36
C HIS A 78 -0.35 14.74 27.20
N VAL A 79 -0.73 13.96 28.21
CA VAL A 79 -2.07 13.39 28.36
C VAL A 79 -2.58 13.79 29.73
N PRO A 80 -3.68 14.56 29.86
CA PRO A 80 -4.20 14.97 31.17
C PRO A 80 -4.38 13.79 32.13
N LEU A 81 -4.15 13.99 33.44
CA LEU A 81 -4.08 12.90 34.42
C LEU A 81 -5.35 12.02 34.44
N ASP A 82 -6.54 12.64 34.37
CA ASP A 82 -7.83 11.91 34.32
C ASP A 82 -7.97 11.09 33.02
N ARG A 83 -7.44 11.60 31.91
CA ARG A 83 -7.43 10.90 30.62
C ARG A 83 -6.44 9.74 30.63
N PHE A 84 -5.26 9.92 31.24
CA PHE A 84 -4.29 8.86 31.45
C PHE A 84 -4.88 7.72 32.28
N GLU A 85 -5.61 8.04 33.34
CA GLU A 85 -6.37 7.09 34.14
C GLU A 85 -7.40 6.32 33.31
N GLU A 86 -8.24 7.02 32.54
CA GLU A 86 -9.23 6.43 31.63
C GLU A 86 -8.55 5.47 30.62
N ASN A 87 -7.40 5.86 30.10
CA ASN A 87 -6.67 5.07 29.13
C ASN A 87 -6.08 3.79 29.75
N LEU A 88 -5.48 3.86 30.94
CA LEU A 88 -5.01 2.68 31.65
C LEU A 88 -6.16 1.72 31.96
N ASN A 89 -7.27 2.25 32.46
CA ASN A 89 -8.50 1.50 32.70
C ASN A 89 -9.01 0.81 31.43
N THR A 90 -8.93 1.48 30.28
CA THR A 90 -9.28 0.93 28.97
C THR A 90 -8.36 -0.22 28.57
N LEU A 91 -7.03 -0.05 28.69
CA LEU A 91 -6.05 -1.07 28.35
C LEU A 91 -6.20 -2.33 29.23
N VAL A 92 -6.42 -2.15 30.54
CA VAL A 92 -6.71 -3.24 31.48
C VAL A 92 -8.00 -3.98 31.09
N SER A 93 -9.06 -3.22 30.81
CA SER A 93 -10.38 -3.78 30.47
C SER A 93 -10.36 -4.57 29.16
N MET A 94 -9.53 -4.18 28.19
CA MET A 94 -9.37 -4.94 26.94
C MET A 94 -8.94 -6.39 27.20
N VAL A 95 -8.07 -6.64 28.18
CA VAL A 95 -7.56 -7.99 28.48
C VAL A 95 -8.42 -8.72 29.51
N ARG A 96 -8.96 -7.99 30.50
CA ARG A 96 -9.63 -8.60 31.67
C ARG A 96 -11.15 -8.65 31.61
N SER A 97 -11.81 -7.80 30.82
CA SER A 97 -13.27 -7.79 30.76
C SER A 97 -13.79 -8.98 29.96
N GLU A 98 -14.70 -9.76 30.54
CA GLU A 98 -15.34 -10.89 29.87
C GLU A 98 -16.11 -10.49 28.63
N ASP A 99 -16.54 -9.25 28.48
CA ASP A 99 -17.22 -8.75 27.28
C ASP A 99 -16.24 -8.27 26.20
N SER A 100 -14.97 -8.08 26.54
CA SER A 100 -13.96 -7.62 25.59
C SER A 100 -13.69 -8.65 24.49
N ARG A 101 -13.50 -8.20 23.26
CA ARG A 101 -13.03 -9.05 22.15
C ARG A 101 -11.68 -9.71 22.44
N PHE A 102 -10.85 -9.12 23.30
CA PHE A 102 -9.49 -9.57 23.60
C PHE A 102 -9.35 -10.22 24.99
N TYR A 103 -10.46 -10.57 25.63
CA TYR A 103 -10.45 -11.21 26.94
C TYR A 103 -9.52 -12.43 26.96
N ASN A 104 -8.62 -12.48 27.95
CA ASN A 104 -7.74 -13.62 28.16
C ASN A 104 -7.65 -13.97 29.65
N PRO A 105 -8.37 -15.00 30.12
CA PRO A 105 -8.33 -15.41 31.53
C PRO A 105 -6.98 -16.03 31.94
N LYS A 106 -6.12 -16.39 30.98
CA LYS A 106 -4.80 -16.98 31.21
C LYS A 106 -3.68 -15.95 31.25
N ALA A 107 -3.93 -14.70 30.83
CA ALA A 107 -2.94 -13.64 30.87
C ALA A 107 -2.88 -13.02 32.26
N ARG A 108 -1.66 -12.94 32.81
CA ARG A 108 -1.34 -12.09 33.97
C ARG A 108 -1.00 -10.70 33.48
N LEU A 109 -1.44 -9.68 34.21
CA LEU A 109 -1.22 -8.28 33.86
C LEU A 109 -0.43 -7.61 34.98
N ILE A 110 0.64 -6.91 34.62
CA ILE A 110 1.43 -6.07 35.52
C ILE A 110 1.42 -4.66 34.97
N LEU A 111 1.00 -3.69 35.78
CA LEU A 111 1.26 -2.27 35.51
C LEU A 111 2.63 -1.90 36.06
N ILE A 112 3.41 -1.12 35.32
CA ILE A 112 4.71 -0.64 35.76
C ILE A 112 4.63 0.88 35.83
N THR A 113 4.94 1.46 36.99
CA THR A 113 5.06 2.91 37.13
C THR A 113 6.26 3.41 36.33
N GLN A 114 6.18 4.57 35.69
CA GLN A 114 7.37 5.25 35.15
C GLN A 114 8.44 5.48 36.24
N PRO A 115 9.72 5.60 35.85
CA PRO A 115 10.78 5.92 36.81
C PRO A 115 10.65 7.35 37.36
N PRO A 116 11.34 7.65 38.48
CA PRO A 116 11.53 9.02 38.95
C PRO A 116 12.24 9.89 37.90
N LEU A 117 11.95 11.19 37.89
CA LEU A 117 12.58 12.16 36.98
C LEU A 117 13.73 12.89 37.69
N ASN A 118 14.96 12.86 37.19
CA ASN A 118 15.97 13.79 37.68
C ASN A 118 15.77 15.14 36.97
N GLU A 119 14.96 16.03 37.56
CA GLU A 119 14.57 17.30 36.94
C GLU A 119 15.78 18.19 36.58
N PRO A 120 16.83 18.36 37.43
CA PRO A 120 18.03 19.09 37.04
C PRO A 120 18.74 18.52 35.80
N GLN A 121 18.88 17.20 35.70
CA GLN A 121 19.47 16.57 34.52
C GLN A 121 18.58 16.74 33.29
N TRP A 122 17.27 16.58 33.45
CA TRP A 122 16.32 16.72 32.36
C TRP A 122 16.23 18.16 31.85
N GLN A 123 16.26 19.14 32.75
CA GLN A 123 16.32 20.55 32.41
C GLN A 123 17.55 20.85 31.56
N LYS A 124 18.74 20.42 32.01
CA LYS A 124 19.97 20.57 31.24
C LYS A 124 19.85 19.93 29.85
N ARG A 125 19.26 18.73 29.76
CA ARG A 125 19.03 18.03 28.50
C ARG A 125 18.09 18.79 27.56
N CYS A 126 17.03 19.41 28.10
CA CYS A 126 16.09 20.24 27.36
C CYS A 126 16.80 21.50 26.82
N GLU A 127 17.57 22.18 27.66
CA GLU A 127 18.38 23.36 27.28
C GLU A 127 19.36 23.04 26.15
N GLU A 128 20.10 21.92 26.25
CA GLU A 128 21.01 21.44 25.19
C GLU A 128 20.29 21.11 23.88
N SER A 129 19.01 20.73 23.95
CA SER A 129 18.15 20.45 22.79
C SER A 129 17.43 21.69 22.24
N GLY A 130 17.48 22.82 22.93
CA GLY A 130 16.68 24.00 22.59
C GLY A 130 15.19 23.86 22.91
N ASP A 131 14.82 22.91 23.76
CA ASP A 131 13.44 22.65 24.18
C ASP A 131 13.15 23.31 25.54
N PRO A 132 11.92 23.81 25.78
CA PRO A 132 11.52 24.23 27.12
C PRO A 132 11.42 23.01 28.07
N LEU A 133 11.65 23.24 29.37
CA LEU A 133 11.42 22.21 30.38
C LEU A 133 9.99 21.69 30.27
N ASN A 134 9.86 20.41 29.91
CA ASN A 134 8.58 19.83 29.53
C ASN A 134 8.10 18.74 30.49
N ARG A 135 8.84 18.44 31.56
CA ARG A 135 8.50 17.46 32.61
C ARG A 135 9.10 17.93 33.93
N THR A 136 8.41 17.64 35.02
CA THR A 136 8.85 17.98 36.39
C THR A 136 8.81 16.75 37.29
N TRP A 137 9.51 16.79 38.42
CA TRP A 137 9.42 15.77 39.45
C TRP A 137 7.97 15.55 39.89
N GLU A 138 7.26 16.64 40.19
CA GLU A 138 5.87 16.62 40.65
C GLU A 138 4.93 16.03 39.59
N SER A 139 5.09 16.43 38.33
CA SER A 139 4.27 15.87 37.24
C SER A 139 4.56 14.38 37.06
N ALA A 140 5.83 13.97 37.03
CA ALA A 140 6.17 12.56 36.92
C ALA A 140 5.67 11.75 38.12
N ARG A 141 5.70 12.30 39.33
CA ARG A 141 5.21 11.64 40.55
C ARG A 141 3.70 11.39 40.50
N ALA A 142 2.92 12.38 40.09
CA ALA A 142 1.45 12.29 40.04
C ALA A 142 0.97 11.14 39.14
N TYR A 143 1.64 10.90 38.01
CA TYR A 143 1.26 9.81 37.10
C TYR A 143 1.67 8.44 37.66
N ALA A 144 2.73 8.37 38.46
CA ALA A 144 3.19 7.12 39.08
C ALA A 144 2.23 6.74 40.22
N GLU A 145 1.82 7.73 41.02
CA GLU A 145 0.69 7.64 41.94
C GLU A 145 -0.56 7.13 41.22
N LYS A 146 -0.90 7.70 40.07
CA LYS A 146 -2.08 7.28 39.32
C LYS A 146 -2.02 5.84 38.79
N VAL A 147 -0.86 5.36 38.34
CA VAL A 147 -0.68 3.94 37.97
C VAL A 147 -0.95 3.02 39.17
N ARG A 148 -0.53 3.41 40.38
CA ARG A 148 -0.76 2.64 41.61
C ARG A 148 -2.23 2.62 42.01
N ASP A 149 -2.91 3.75 41.87
CA ASP A 149 -4.34 3.84 42.14
C ASP A 149 -5.15 2.97 41.18
N VAL A 150 -4.88 3.03 39.87
CA VAL A 150 -5.53 2.14 38.88
C VAL A 150 -5.26 0.68 39.20
N GLY A 151 -4.02 0.33 39.57
CA GLY A 151 -3.68 -1.03 39.98
C GLY A 151 -4.50 -1.51 41.17
N ARG A 152 -4.64 -0.67 42.21
CA ARG A 152 -5.45 -0.96 43.40
C ARG A 152 -6.94 -1.10 43.07
N GLU A 153 -7.49 -0.16 42.32
CA GLU A 153 -8.92 -0.10 41.98
C GLU A 153 -9.36 -1.23 41.05
N ARG A 154 -8.49 -1.63 40.12
CA ARG A 154 -8.76 -2.71 39.17
C ARG A 154 -8.25 -4.07 39.63
N ASP A 155 -7.68 -4.18 40.83
CA ASP A 155 -7.05 -5.40 41.35
C ASP A 155 -6.02 -5.98 40.36
N VAL A 156 -5.14 -5.10 39.84
CA VAL A 156 -4.03 -5.44 38.94
C VAL A 156 -2.72 -5.23 39.68
N VAL A 157 -1.82 -6.22 39.60
CA VAL A 157 -0.50 -6.15 40.23
C VAL A 157 0.32 -4.99 39.64
N VAL A 158 1.00 -4.24 40.50
CA VAL A 158 1.83 -3.10 40.13
C VAL A 158 3.29 -3.38 40.50
N ALA A 159 4.18 -3.28 39.52
CA ALA A 159 5.61 -3.15 39.75
C ALA A 159 5.94 -1.65 39.93
N ASP A 160 6.04 -1.21 41.20
CA ASP A 160 6.31 0.20 41.56
C ASP A 160 7.80 0.55 41.41
N LEU A 161 8.21 0.75 40.15
CA LEU A 161 9.57 1.16 39.79
C LEU A 161 9.94 2.51 40.40
N TRP A 162 8.96 3.42 40.54
CA TRP A 162 9.19 4.72 41.14
C TRP A 162 9.73 4.57 42.56
N THR A 163 9.01 3.83 43.39
CA THR A 163 9.42 3.56 44.77
C THR A 163 10.67 2.69 44.83
N ALA A 164 10.83 1.72 43.93
CA ALA A 164 12.03 0.88 43.91
C ALA A 164 13.33 1.70 43.69
N ILE A 165 13.33 2.66 42.75
CA ILE A 165 14.50 3.51 42.49
C ILE A 165 14.69 4.53 43.60
N THR A 166 13.63 5.19 44.07
CA THR A 166 13.74 6.20 45.15
C THR A 166 14.20 5.57 46.47
N ASN A 167 13.72 4.38 46.83
CA ASN A 167 14.22 3.65 48.00
C ASN A 167 15.70 3.29 47.87
N ARG A 168 16.17 2.90 46.68
CA ARG A 168 17.60 2.61 46.44
C ARG A 168 18.45 3.87 46.62
N CYS A 169 17.99 5.01 46.11
CA CYS A 169 18.65 6.30 46.35
C CYS A 169 18.77 6.60 47.86
N GLU A 170 17.69 6.44 48.61
CA GLU A 170 17.67 6.70 50.06
C GLU A 170 18.52 5.71 50.86
N GLN A 171 18.37 4.40 50.62
CA GLN A 171 19.01 3.34 51.39
C GLN A 171 20.51 3.19 51.09
N GLU A 172 20.90 3.40 49.84
CA GLU A 172 22.29 3.27 49.38
C GLU A 172 23.03 4.63 49.33
N ASN A 173 22.34 5.73 49.68
CA ASN A 173 22.84 7.10 49.58
C ASN A 173 23.37 7.44 48.16
N ARG A 174 22.53 7.16 47.15
CA ARG A 174 22.81 7.32 45.71
C ARG A 174 21.96 8.41 45.09
N ASP A 175 22.45 9.03 44.02
CA ASP A 175 21.69 10.04 43.27
C ASP A 175 20.84 9.41 42.15
N LEU A 176 19.76 10.06 41.73
CA LEU A 176 18.93 9.59 40.62
C LEU A 176 19.71 9.45 39.29
N SER A 177 20.75 10.27 39.10
CA SER A 177 21.67 10.19 37.96
C SER A 177 22.38 8.84 37.85
N ASP A 178 22.48 8.08 38.95
CA ASP A 178 23.06 6.75 38.92
C ASP A 178 22.18 5.75 38.16
N PHE A 179 20.89 6.03 38.02
CA PHE A 179 19.89 5.15 37.41
C PHE A 179 19.33 5.69 36.09
N LEU A 180 19.58 6.97 35.78
CA LEU A 180 19.06 7.67 34.61
C LEU A 180 20.21 8.17 33.72
N PHE A 181 20.02 8.13 32.40
CA PHE A 181 21.01 8.59 31.42
C PHE A 181 20.99 10.11 31.23
N ASP A 182 19.80 10.68 31.15
CA ASP A 182 19.55 12.10 30.84
C ASP A 182 18.53 12.74 31.80
N GLY A 183 18.24 12.07 32.90
CA GLY A 183 17.21 12.44 33.86
C GLY A 183 15.80 11.96 33.55
N LEU A 184 15.56 11.30 32.40
CA LEU A 184 14.28 10.68 32.06
C LEU A 184 14.41 9.18 31.74
N HIS A 185 15.42 8.80 30.96
CA HIS A 185 15.59 7.43 30.47
C HIS A 185 16.47 6.59 31.40
N LEU A 186 16.05 5.35 31.68
CA LEU A 186 16.85 4.41 32.46
C LEU A 186 18.20 4.12 31.78
N ASN A 187 19.27 4.13 32.58
CA ASN A 187 20.56 3.57 32.21
C ASN A 187 20.64 2.08 32.62
N GLY A 188 21.83 1.47 32.56
CA GLY A 188 22.02 0.06 32.93
C GLY A 188 21.61 -0.29 34.37
N ASN A 189 21.97 0.56 35.35
CA ASN A 189 21.57 0.34 36.74
C ASN A 189 20.05 0.46 36.90
N GLY A 190 19.44 1.43 36.23
CA GLY A 190 17.99 1.62 36.25
C GLY A 190 17.22 0.43 35.65
N TYR A 191 17.72 -0.12 34.53
CA TYR A 191 17.13 -1.34 33.95
C TYR A 191 17.33 -2.58 34.82
N GLN A 192 18.45 -2.68 35.54
CA GLN A 192 18.68 -3.77 36.49
C GLN A 192 17.63 -3.73 37.61
N VAL A 193 17.37 -2.56 38.21
CA VAL A 193 16.32 -2.40 39.24
C VAL A 193 14.95 -2.82 38.69
N LEU A 194 14.60 -2.41 37.46
CA LEU A 194 13.34 -2.81 36.83
C LEU A 194 13.26 -4.32 36.59
N TYR A 195 14.34 -4.94 36.13
CA TYR A 195 14.38 -6.39 35.92
C TYR A 195 14.19 -7.16 37.23
N ASP A 196 14.93 -6.78 38.29
CA ASP A 196 14.84 -7.42 39.60
C ASP A 196 13.45 -7.27 40.20
N LEU A 197 12.88 -6.06 40.12
CA LEU A 197 11.52 -5.78 40.57
C LEU A 197 10.49 -6.64 39.82
N LEU A 198 10.63 -6.80 38.51
CA LEU A 198 9.72 -7.65 37.73
C LEU A 198 9.87 -9.13 38.08
N MET A 199 11.08 -9.65 38.28
CA MET A 199 11.29 -11.04 38.72
C MET A 199 10.69 -11.29 40.09
N GLU A 200 10.90 -10.37 41.04
CA GLU A 200 10.31 -10.43 42.38
C GLU A 200 8.78 -10.39 42.30
N THR A 201 8.22 -9.44 41.54
CA THR A 201 6.76 -9.30 41.37
C THR A 201 6.15 -10.57 40.76
N ILE A 202 6.77 -11.13 39.73
CA ILE A 202 6.33 -12.39 39.11
C ILE A 202 6.45 -13.55 40.10
N GLY A 203 7.54 -13.64 40.85
CA GLY A 203 7.75 -14.69 41.85
C GLY A 203 6.73 -14.65 42.99
N GLN A 204 6.35 -13.45 43.44
CA GLN A 204 5.38 -13.25 44.52
C GLN A 204 3.93 -13.49 44.08
N HIS A 205 3.54 -12.98 42.91
CA HIS A 205 2.13 -12.98 42.50
C HIS A 205 1.77 -14.03 41.45
N PHE A 206 2.73 -14.43 40.62
CA PHE A 206 2.51 -15.30 39.45
C PHE A 206 3.58 -16.40 39.37
N ARG A 207 3.82 -17.09 40.48
CA ARG A 207 4.87 -18.09 40.63
C ARG A 207 4.83 -19.15 39.53
N GLU A 208 3.65 -19.49 39.02
CA GLU A 208 3.44 -20.48 37.96
C GLU A 208 4.04 -20.09 36.60
N ILE A 209 4.36 -18.81 36.40
CA ILE A 209 5.03 -18.31 35.20
C ILE A 209 6.43 -17.77 35.50
N HIS A 210 6.94 -17.89 36.72
CA HIS A 210 8.32 -17.51 37.03
C HIS A 210 9.29 -18.39 36.23
N PRO A 211 10.40 -17.86 35.67
CA PRO A 211 11.33 -18.64 34.86
C PRO A 211 11.79 -19.93 35.55
N ASP A 212 12.10 -19.88 36.84
CA ASP A 212 12.57 -21.06 37.60
C ASP A 212 11.50 -22.12 37.86
N ALA A 213 10.22 -21.76 37.75
CA ALA A 213 9.11 -22.70 37.86
C ALA A 213 8.74 -23.34 36.51
N LEU A 214 9.26 -22.81 35.40
CA LEU A 214 8.98 -23.29 34.05
C LEU A 214 10.02 -24.30 33.59
N GLU A 215 9.53 -25.42 33.06
CA GLU A 215 10.36 -26.39 32.36
C GLU A 215 10.78 -25.86 30.98
N MET A 216 11.93 -26.33 30.48
CA MET A 216 12.34 -26.03 29.11
C MET A 216 11.40 -26.74 28.12
N GLU A 217 11.00 -26.05 27.05
CA GLU A 217 10.11 -26.60 26.01
C GLU A 217 10.67 -27.85 25.31
N LEU A 218 12.00 -28.02 25.33
CA LEU A 218 12.70 -29.23 24.91
C LEU A 218 13.68 -29.68 26.00
N PRO A 219 13.97 -30.99 26.12
CA PRO A 219 14.93 -31.51 27.09
C PRO A 219 16.34 -30.92 26.92
N TYR A 220 17.12 -30.94 28.00
CA TYR A 220 18.53 -30.54 27.98
C TYR A 220 19.35 -31.59 27.21
N TRP A 221 20.37 -31.19 26.46
CA TRP A 221 21.07 -32.10 25.54
C TRP A 221 21.69 -33.34 26.23
N ARG A 222 22.10 -33.23 27.50
CA ARG A 222 22.61 -34.38 28.27
C ARG A 222 21.53 -35.41 28.63
N GLN A 223 20.26 -35.04 28.60
CA GLN A 223 19.15 -35.98 28.78
C GLN A 223 18.92 -36.81 27.51
N LEU A 224 19.34 -36.30 26.34
CA LEU A 224 19.22 -36.98 25.05
C LEU A 224 20.27 -38.09 24.86
N THR A 225 21.34 -38.12 25.64
CA THR A 225 22.41 -39.15 25.50
C THR A 225 21.94 -40.55 25.88
N THR A 226 20.79 -40.65 26.55
CA THR A 226 20.13 -41.91 26.94
C THR A 226 18.82 -42.15 26.17
N SER A 227 18.48 -41.27 25.22
CA SER A 227 17.28 -41.40 24.40
C SER A 227 17.41 -42.54 23.39
N ASN A 228 16.41 -43.42 23.37
CA ASN A 228 16.31 -44.49 22.38
C ASN A 228 15.50 -44.08 21.13
N ASP A 229 14.87 -42.89 21.13
CA ASP A 229 14.08 -42.35 20.02
C ASP A 229 14.03 -40.82 20.05
N LEU A 230 15.02 -40.20 19.39
CA LEU A 230 15.12 -38.75 19.30
C LEU A 230 13.91 -38.10 18.60
N ASN A 231 13.20 -38.81 17.73
CA ASN A 231 12.01 -38.26 17.06
C ASN A 231 10.82 -38.14 18.01
N LYS A 232 10.79 -38.94 19.07
CA LYS A 232 9.82 -38.86 20.16
C LYS A 232 10.22 -37.82 21.20
N ASP A 233 11.50 -37.70 21.50
CA ASP A 233 12.00 -36.87 22.60
C ASP A 233 12.31 -35.42 22.20
N LEU A 234 12.51 -35.13 20.91
CA LEU A 234 12.73 -33.78 20.36
C LEU A 234 11.49 -33.22 19.65
N ILE A 235 10.35 -33.32 20.32
CA ILE A 235 9.09 -32.80 19.82
C ILE A 235 8.82 -31.46 20.50
N PHE A 236 8.94 -30.36 19.75
CA PHE A 236 8.49 -29.05 20.24
C PHE A 236 6.98 -29.13 20.51
N PRO A 237 6.50 -28.93 21.76
CA PRO A 237 5.09 -29.12 22.10
C PRO A 237 4.18 -28.27 21.20
N LYS A 238 4.59 -27.02 20.94
CA LYS A 238 3.88 -26.10 20.05
C LYS A 238 4.01 -26.44 18.57
N LEU A 239 5.13 -27.02 18.09
CA LEU A 239 5.28 -27.40 16.67
C LEU A 239 4.57 -28.73 16.33
N ALA A 240 4.41 -29.62 17.30
CA ALA A 240 3.71 -30.89 17.10
C ALA A 240 2.20 -30.72 17.11
N ASP A 241 1.70 -29.85 17.98
CA ASP A 241 0.34 -29.34 17.87
C ASP A 241 0.20 -28.43 16.66
N LEU A 242 1.18 -27.63 16.23
CA LEU A 242 1.14 -26.97 14.92
C LEU A 242 1.15 -27.97 13.75
N LYS A 243 1.69 -29.18 13.85
CA LYS A 243 1.58 -30.20 12.78
C LYS A 243 0.23 -30.90 12.79
N LYS A 244 -0.39 -31.10 13.97
CA LYS A 244 -1.77 -31.59 14.12
C LYS A 244 -2.82 -30.52 13.79
N ILE A 245 -2.53 -29.26 14.10
CA ILE A 245 -3.32 -28.07 13.80
C ILE A 245 -3.06 -27.65 12.36
N GLN A 246 -1.87 -27.73 11.76
CA GLN A 246 -1.70 -27.57 10.30
C GLN A 246 -2.53 -28.58 9.49
N ARG A 247 -2.89 -29.71 10.12
CA ARG A 247 -3.84 -30.68 9.57
C ARG A 247 -5.31 -30.25 9.71
N ASN A 248 -5.65 -29.42 10.70
CA ASN A 248 -7.00 -28.92 11.02
C ASN A 248 -7.24 -27.40 10.74
N HIS A 249 -6.20 -26.61 10.47
CA HIS A 249 -6.17 -25.18 10.09
C HIS A 249 -6.00 -25.04 8.58
N LYS A 250 -6.64 -25.93 7.83
CA LYS A 250 -6.87 -25.74 6.40
C LYS A 250 -8.06 -24.80 6.20
N GLU A 251 -7.90 -23.54 6.57
CA GLU A 251 -8.71 -22.40 6.16
C GLU A 251 -7.93 -21.12 6.55
N GLN A 252 -6.75 -20.83 5.99
CA GLN A 252 -6.59 -20.09 4.74
C GLN A 252 -5.23 -20.46 4.10
N ILE A 253 -5.18 -21.53 3.30
CA ILE A 253 -4.04 -21.70 2.38
C ILE A 253 -4.44 -21.00 1.08
N ARG A 254 -4.01 -19.74 0.92
CA ARG A 254 -3.88 -19.17 -0.41
C ARG A 254 -2.78 -19.96 -1.12
N HIS A 255 -3.17 -20.78 -2.09
CA HIS A 255 -2.21 -21.56 -2.85
C HIS A 255 -1.54 -20.63 -3.86
N GLN A 256 -0.23 -20.43 -3.70
CA GLN A 256 0.58 -19.77 -4.72
C GLN A 256 0.99 -20.81 -5.75
N THR A 257 0.67 -20.53 -7.00
CA THR A 257 1.00 -21.39 -8.13
C THR A 257 1.75 -20.58 -9.16
N TRP A 258 2.85 -21.14 -9.67
CA TRP A 258 3.57 -20.57 -10.80
C TRP A 258 2.98 -21.14 -12.08
N ILE A 259 2.19 -20.33 -12.79
CA ILE A 259 1.55 -20.75 -14.03
C ILE A 259 2.53 -20.51 -15.17
N LYS A 260 2.90 -21.60 -15.85
CA LYS A 260 3.87 -21.61 -16.94
C LYS A 260 3.16 -21.77 -18.29
N PRO A 261 3.81 -21.45 -19.42
CA PRO A 261 3.35 -21.88 -20.74
C PRO A 261 3.14 -23.40 -20.77
N LEU A 262 2.21 -23.89 -21.61
CA LEU A 262 2.03 -25.34 -21.81
C LEU A 262 3.16 -25.91 -22.65
N THR A 263 3.57 -25.16 -23.66
CA THR A 263 4.69 -25.51 -24.52
C THR A 263 5.97 -24.90 -23.94
N PRO A 264 7.02 -25.69 -23.68
CA PRO A 264 8.29 -25.15 -23.21
C PRO A 264 8.80 -24.02 -24.11
N THR A 265 9.16 -22.90 -23.51
CA THR A 265 9.74 -21.77 -24.23
C THR A 265 11.07 -22.18 -24.87
N PRO A 266 11.40 -21.67 -26.07
CA PRO A 266 12.68 -21.96 -26.69
C PRO A 266 13.85 -21.59 -25.74
N PRO A 267 14.84 -22.47 -25.54
CA PRO A 267 15.87 -22.28 -24.53
C PRO A 267 16.73 -21.05 -24.88
N ASN A 268 17.25 -20.38 -23.83
CA ASN A 268 18.10 -19.19 -23.94
C ASN A 268 17.45 -17.99 -24.68
N THR A 269 16.11 -17.94 -24.77
CA THR A 269 15.41 -16.81 -25.36
C THR A 269 15.44 -15.60 -24.43
N ARG A 270 15.98 -14.49 -24.94
CA ARG A 270 16.01 -13.19 -24.26
C ARG A 270 15.41 -12.14 -25.18
N ILE A 271 14.58 -11.27 -24.62
CA ILE A 271 13.95 -10.17 -25.35
C ILE A 271 14.47 -8.85 -24.78
N PRO A 272 15.36 -8.14 -25.48
CA PRO A 272 15.78 -6.80 -25.09
C PRO A 272 14.56 -5.89 -24.96
N LEU A 273 14.57 -4.96 -24.01
CA LEU A 273 13.54 -3.93 -23.92
C LEU A 273 13.81 -2.78 -24.91
N SER A 274 12.75 -2.11 -25.38
CA SER A 274 12.87 -0.93 -26.24
C SER A 274 13.25 0.32 -25.43
N ASP A 275 13.66 1.40 -26.11
CA ASP A 275 13.98 2.66 -25.42
C ASP A 275 12.77 3.20 -24.62
N TRP A 276 11.54 2.91 -25.06
CA TRP A 276 10.30 3.29 -24.40
C TRP A 276 9.97 2.46 -23.17
N ASP A 277 10.48 1.23 -23.10
CA ASP A 277 10.37 0.37 -21.93
C ASP A 277 11.42 0.78 -20.88
N VAL A 278 12.63 1.16 -21.32
CA VAL A 278 13.76 1.50 -20.45
C VAL A 278 13.47 2.70 -19.55
N VAL A 279 12.82 3.74 -20.11
CA VAL A 279 12.46 4.97 -19.37
C VAL A 279 11.27 4.79 -18.40
N MET A 280 10.63 3.61 -18.41
CA MET A 280 9.51 3.30 -17.52
C MET A 280 9.98 2.77 -16.17
N PHE A 281 9.19 3.05 -15.13
CA PHE A 281 9.49 2.61 -13.76
C PHE A 281 9.30 1.10 -13.57
N LYS A 282 10.17 0.48 -12.76
CA LYS A 282 10.02 -0.91 -12.26
C LYS A 282 8.90 -0.97 -11.20
N SER A 283 7.67 -0.68 -11.61
CA SER A 283 6.47 -0.65 -10.77
C SER A 283 5.35 -1.45 -11.39
N TYR A 284 4.52 -2.11 -10.57
CA TYR A 284 3.36 -2.83 -11.06
C TYR A 284 2.21 -1.86 -11.38
N THR A 285 1.57 -2.08 -12.52
CA THR A 285 0.30 -1.46 -12.89
C THR A 285 -0.86 -2.29 -12.31
N PRO A 286 -1.62 -1.75 -11.35
CA PRO A 286 -2.66 -2.50 -10.64
C PRO A 286 -4.03 -2.38 -11.33
N LEU A 287 -4.75 -3.50 -11.39
CA LEU A 287 -6.11 -3.57 -11.92
C LEU A 287 -6.99 -4.52 -11.10
N LEU A 288 -8.16 -4.06 -10.65
CA LEU A 288 -9.20 -4.91 -10.06
C LEU A 288 -10.37 -5.06 -11.03
N LEU A 289 -10.83 -6.29 -11.22
CA LEU A 289 -12.02 -6.64 -11.99
C LEU A 289 -13.00 -7.37 -11.07
N PHE A 290 -14.21 -6.84 -10.92
CA PHE A 290 -15.24 -7.41 -10.04
C PHE A 290 -16.29 -8.13 -10.87
N TYR A 291 -16.61 -9.38 -10.54
CA TYR A 291 -17.63 -10.19 -11.20
C TYR A 291 -18.72 -10.54 -10.19
N ASN A 292 -19.97 -10.25 -10.54
CA ASN A 292 -21.11 -10.67 -9.74
C ASN A 292 -21.21 -12.20 -9.78
N GLY A 293 -21.40 -12.82 -8.61
CA GLY A 293 -21.62 -14.25 -8.52
C GLY A 293 -22.84 -14.69 -9.34
N ASN A 294 -22.78 -15.89 -9.89
CA ASN A 294 -23.94 -16.56 -10.47
C ASN A 294 -24.01 -18.00 -9.96
N ASP A 295 -25.11 -18.69 -10.25
CA ASP A 295 -25.35 -20.05 -9.75
C ASP A 295 -24.58 -21.13 -10.52
N SER A 296 -23.75 -20.76 -11.50
CA SER A 296 -22.96 -21.73 -12.25
C SER A 296 -21.89 -22.38 -11.35
N PRO A 297 -21.76 -23.72 -11.36
CA PRO A 297 -20.69 -24.41 -10.63
C PRO A 297 -19.30 -24.10 -11.20
N ASP A 298 -19.23 -23.62 -12.45
CA ASP A 298 -17.99 -23.27 -13.14
C ASP A 298 -17.67 -21.76 -13.06
N PHE A 299 -18.44 -20.98 -12.29
CA PHE A 299 -18.27 -19.54 -12.18
C PHE A 299 -16.84 -19.16 -11.74
N MET A 300 -16.09 -18.55 -12.67
CA MET A 300 -14.70 -18.11 -12.47
C MET A 300 -13.84 -19.19 -11.79
N LYS A 301 -14.04 -20.47 -12.12
CA LYS A 301 -13.39 -21.60 -11.45
C LYS A 301 -11.86 -21.56 -11.62
N THR A 302 -11.14 -21.78 -10.53
CA THR A 302 -9.68 -21.58 -10.47
C THR A 302 -8.94 -22.43 -11.51
N GLU A 303 -9.33 -23.69 -11.67
CA GLU A 303 -8.68 -24.61 -12.61
C GLU A 303 -8.90 -24.21 -14.08
N LEU A 304 -10.10 -23.70 -14.42
CA LEU A 304 -10.39 -23.21 -15.76
C LEU A 304 -9.58 -21.94 -16.08
N LEU A 305 -9.47 -21.05 -15.09
CA LEU A 305 -8.69 -19.82 -15.21
C LEU A 305 -7.20 -20.12 -15.38
N THR A 306 -6.63 -21.03 -14.60
CA THR A 306 -5.20 -21.36 -14.66
C THR A 306 -4.84 -22.18 -15.91
N ASP A 307 -5.68 -23.11 -16.35
CA ASP A 307 -5.50 -23.82 -17.64
C ASP A 307 -5.55 -22.85 -18.82
N ALA A 308 -6.54 -21.96 -18.84
CA ALA A 308 -6.65 -20.91 -19.87
C ALA A 308 -5.45 -19.96 -19.86
N LEU A 309 -4.93 -19.63 -18.67
CA LEU A 309 -3.75 -18.78 -18.51
C LEU A 309 -2.50 -19.46 -19.09
N SER A 310 -2.30 -20.75 -18.77
CA SER A 310 -1.20 -21.55 -19.31
C SER A 310 -1.23 -21.62 -20.85
N ARG A 311 -2.42 -21.78 -21.45
CA ARG A 311 -2.61 -21.73 -22.92
C ARG A 311 -2.39 -20.33 -23.52
N ALA A 312 -2.74 -19.27 -22.80
CA ALA A 312 -2.46 -17.90 -23.26
C ALA A 312 -0.95 -17.63 -23.24
N LEU A 313 -0.24 -18.17 -22.24
CA LEU A 313 1.20 -18.04 -22.11
C LEU A 313 2.00 -18.75 -23.21
N ASP A 314 1.42 -19.65 -24.02
CA ASP A 314 2.11 -20.14 -25.23
C ASP A 314 2.37 -19.01 -26.23
N ASP A 315 1.43 -18.08 -26.39
CA ASP A 315 1.57 -16.91 -27.27
C ASP A 315 2.18 -15.70 -26.52
N PHE A 316 2.10 -15.68 -25.18
CA PHE A 316 2.59 -14.62 -24.30
C PHE A 316 3.73 -15.08 -23.37
N TYR A 317 4.55 -16.03 -23.83
CA TYR A 317 5.59 -16.67 -23.00
C TYR A 317 6.58 -15.70 -22.34
N PRO A 318 6.91 -14.51 -22.90
CA PRO A 318 7.78 -13.56 -22.20
C PRO A 318 7.20 -13.10 -20.87
N MET A 319 5.87 -13.10 -20.70
CA MET A 319 5.21 -12.71 -19.44
C MET A 319 5.42 -13.73 -18.31
N ALA A 320 5.85 -14.95 -18.63
CA ALA A 320 6.28 -15.98 -17.67
C ALA A 320 7.79 -15.92 -17.36
N GLY A 321 8.51 -14.93 -17.90
CA GLY A 321 9.94 -14.73 -17.67
C GLY A 321 10.29 -13.94 -16.41
N ARG A 322 11.53 -13.45 -16.37
CA ARG A 322 12.05 -12.53 -15.34
C ARG A 322 12.80 -11.38 -15.99
N LEU A 323 12.74 -10.21 -15.35
CA LEU A 323 13.50 -9.05 -15.79
C LEU A 323 14.96 -9.22 -15.36
N VAL A 324 15.89 -8.99 -16.29
CA VAL A 324 17.33 -9.05 -16.04
C VAL A 324 17.92 -7.69 -16.37
N ASP A 325 18.66 -7.12 -15.41
CA ASP A 325 19.43 -5.91 -15.61
C ASP A 325 20.72 -6.26 -16.36
N ILE A 326 20.97 -5.60 -17.49
CA ILE A 326 22.15 -5.81 -18.34
C ILE A 326 23.14 -4.63 -18.26
N GLY A 327 22.91 -3.70 -17.33
CA GLY A 327 23.74 -2.51 -17.11
C GLY A 327 23.28 -1.29 -17.90
N GLN A 328 23.79 -0.11 -17.50
CA GLN A 328 23.52 1.18 -18.16
C GLN A 328 22.02 1.50 -18.29
N GLY A 329 21.22 1.05 -17.33
CA GLY A 329 19.76 1.28 -17.27
C GLY A 329 18.95 0.42 -18.22
N ARG A 330 19.60 -0.46 -18.99
CA ARG A 330 18.94 -1.39 -19.91
C ARG A 330 18.59 -2.68 -19.16
N ASP A 331 17.42 -3.20 -19.49
CA ASP A 331 16.94 -4.49 -19.00
C ASP A 331 16.49 -5.34 -20.19
N GLU A 332 16.42 -6.64 -19.99
CA GLU A 332 15.84 -7.61 -20.92
C GLU A 332 14.92 -8.58 -20.19
N ILE A 333 14.04 -9.23 -20.94
CA ILE A 333 13.21 -10.31 -20.42
C ILE A 333 13.93 -11.64 -20.69
N ASN A 334 14.38 -12.30 -19.63
CA ASN A 334 14.80 -13.68 -19.68
C ASN A 334 13.56 -14.58 -19.71
N CYS A 335 13.28 -15.19 -20.88
CA CYS A 335 12.11 -16.02 -21.09
C CYS A 335 12.37 -17.44 -20.57
N CYS A 336 12.39 -17.59 -19.24
CA CYS A 336 12.87 -18.78 -18.53
C CYS A 336 11.78 -19.70 -17.96
N ASP A 337 10.51 -19.51 -18.35
CA ASP A 337 9.36 -20.29 -17.84
C ASP A 337 9.28 -20.37 -16.31
N ALA A 338 9.74 -19.31 -15.62
CA ALA A 338 9.61 -19.20 -14.18
C ALA A 338 8.13 -19.03 -13.76
N GLY A 339 7.29 -18.54 -14.68
CA GLY A 339 5.84 -18.51 -14.55
C GLY A 339 5.28 -17.17 -14.07
N VAL A 340 3.97 -17.03 -14.25
CA VAL A 340 3.11 -15.99 -13.68
C VAL A 340 2.71 -16.42 -12.26
N LEU A 341 2.80 -15.51 -11.29
CA LEU A 341 2.34 -15.79 -9.93
C LEU A 341 0.81 -15.76 -9.89
N PHE A 342 0.17 -16.89 -9.60
CA PHE A 342 -1.28 -16.98 -9.44
C PHE A 342 -1.62 -17.40 -8.00
N GLN A 343 -2.42 -16.60 -7.32
CA GLN A 343 -2.82 -16.83 -5.93
C GLN A 343 -4.35 -16.95 -5.84
N ALA A 344 -4.81 -18.08 -5.31
CA ALA A 344 -6.23 -18.32 -5.03
C ALA A 344 -6.38 -19.34 -3.90
N ARG A 345 -7.55 -19.38 -3.26
CA ARG A 345 -7.94 -20.47 -2.36
C ARG A 345 -8.45 -21.67 -3.18
N LEU A 346 -7.89 -22.86 -2.96
CA LEU A 346 -8.40 -24.11 -3.56
C LEU A 346 -9.67 -24.56 -2.81
N GLN A 347 -10.79 -24.72 -3.52
CA GLN A 347 -11.99 -25.37 -2.99
C GLN A 347 -11.63 -26.84 -2.69
N ARG A 348 -11.50 -27.20 -1.42
CA ARG A 348 -11.15 -28.59 -1.02
C ARG A 348 -12.36 -29.49 -0.79
N THR A 349 -13.56 -28.94 -0.74
CA THR A 349 -14.83 -29.66 -0.55
C THR A 349 -15.98 -28.86 -1.16
N THR A 350 -17.14 -29.50 -1.34
CA THR A 350 -18.38 -29.00 -1.97
C THR A 350 -19.03 -27.77 -1.31
N GLU A 351 -18.32 -27.09 -0.40
CA GLU A 351 -18.81 -25.93 0.34
C GLU A 351 -18.17 -24.66 -0.25
N LYS A 352 -19.02 -23.67 -0.59
CA LYS A 352 -18.61 -22.34 -1.07
C LYS A 352 -18.00 -21.55 0.10
N GLU A 353 -16.77 -21.88 0.50
CA GLU A 353 -16.03 -21.06 1.46
C GLU A 353 -15.64 -19.72 0.80
N ALA A 354 -16.09 -18.62 1.40
CA ALA A 354 -15.70 -17.28 1.02
C ALA A 354 -14.23 -17.01 1.42
N GLU A 355 -13.48 -16.31 0.58
CA GLU A 355 -12.14 -15.82 0.94
C GLU A 355 -12.19 -14.43 1.59
N TYR A 356 -13.30 -13.72 1.40
CA TYR A 356 -13.58 -12.42 1.99
C TYR A 356 -14.92 -12.48 2.76
N ASP A 357 -14.90 -12.14 4.05
CA ASP A 357 -16.04 -12.36 4.96
C ASP A 357 -17.25 -11.46 4.66
N GLU A 358 -17.06 -10.39 3.88
CA GLU A 358 -18.13 -9.52 3.41
C GLU A 358 -18.67 -9.96 2.03
N ALA A 359 -19.92 -9.63 1.74
CA ALA A 359 -20.52 -9.82 0.43
C ALA A 359 -20.03 -8.77 -0.57
N LEU A 360 -19.79 -9.16 -1.83
CA LEU A 360 -19.43 -8.22 -2.89
C LEU A 360 -20.52 -7.17 -3.11
N SER A 361 -21.78 -7.54 -2.90
CA SER A 361 -22.94 -6.65 -3.02
C SER A 361 -22.84 -5.37 -2.16
N LYS A 362 -22.20 -5.44 -0.98
CA LYS A 362 -21.99 -4.29 -0.10
C LYS A 362 -21.06 -3.26 -0.74
N PHE A 363 -19.97 -3.72 -1.36
CA PHE A 363 -19.07 -2.83 -2.11
C PHE A 363 -19.74 -2.25 -3.35
N ARG A 364 -20.66 -2.99 -3.97
CA ARG A 364 -21.40 -2.53 -5.15
C ARG A 364 -22.29 -1.33 -4.84
N GLU A 365 -22.93 -1.28 -3.67
CA GLU A 365 -23.78 -0.16 -3.25
C GLU A 365 -23.01 1.17 -3.21
N ASP A 366 -21.77 1.10 -2.72
CA ASP A 366 -20.81 2.22 -2.67
C ASP A 366 -20.04 2.41 -4.00
N GLY A 367 -20.33 1.61 -5.02
CA GLY A 367 -19.66 1.66 -6.32
C GLY A 367 -18.17 1.31 -6.29
N TYR A 368 -17.80 0.39 -5.40
CA TYR A 368 -16.45 -0.17 -5.24
C TYR A 368 -15.42 0.92 -4.94
N LEU A 369 -15.76 1.78 -3.98
CA LEU A 369 -14.89 2.85 -3.53
C LEU A 369 -13.58 2.27 -2.98
N PRO A 370 -12.43 2.75 -3.47
CA PRO A 370 -11.15 2.21 -3.05
C PRO A 370 -10.91 2.22 -1.53
N ASN A 371 -11.24 3.31 -0.85
CA ASN A 371 -11.04 3.47 0.59
C ASN A 371 -11.89 2.51 1.45
N ARG A 372 -12.89 1.83 0.90
CA ARG A 372 -13.73 0.84 1.59
C ARG A 372 -13.18 -0.58 1.48
N MET A 373 -12.24 -0.83 0.56
CA MET A 373 -11.68 -2.15 0.34
C MET A 373 -10.26 -2.24 0.90
N ASP A 374 -9.93 -3.36 1.54
CA ASP A 374 -8.56 -3.66 1.88
C ASP A 374 -7.81 -4.15 0.63
N TYR A 375 -7.21 -3.20 -0.08
CA TYR A 375 -6.42 -3.49 -1.28
C TYR A 375 -5.20 -4.35 -1.04
N HIS A 376 -4.62 -4.35 0.17
CA HIS A 376 -3.49 -5.22 0.45
C HIS A 376 -3.90 -6.69 0.37
N HIS A 377 -5.17 -6.98 0.66
CA HIS A 377 -5.76 -8.30 0.51
C HIS A 377 -6.27 -8.62 -0.90
N MET A 378 -6.27 -7.68 -1.85
CA MET A 378 -6.81 -7.88 -3.21
C MET A 378 -5.74 -8.18 -4.28
N PHE A 379 -4.45 -8.05 -3.94
CA PHE A 379 -3.34 -8.29 -4.86
C PHE A 379 -2.28 -9.18 -4.24
N ALA A 380 -1.71 -10.06 -5.06
CA ALA A 380 -0.67 -11.01 -4.66
C ALA A 380 0.71 -10.35 -4.41
N ILE A 381 0.95 -9.18 -5.01
CA ILE A 381 2.21 -8.42 -4.91
C ILE A 381 1.92 -6.92 -5.04
N HIS A 382 2.75 -6.08 -4.41
CA HIS A 382 2.59 -4.62 -4.44
C HIS A 382 3.81 -3.88 -4.99
N PHE A 383 5.01 -4.44 -4.85
CA PHE A 383 6.26 -3.78 -5.22
C PHE A 383 7.20 -4.75 -5.89
N TYR A 384 7.91 -4.27 -6.91
CA TYR A 384 9.04 -4.97 -7.53
C TYR A 384 10.30 -4.69 -6.71
N ARG A 385 10.92 -5.73 -6.16
CA ARG A 385 12.00 -5.65 -5.16
C ARG A 385 13.25 -6.41 -5.59
N SER A 386 13.13 -7.47 -6.37
CA SER A 386 14.29 -8.23 -6.89
C SER A 386 14.05 -8.78 -8.29
N ALA A 387 15.12 -9.25 -8.94
CA ALA A 387 15.06 -9.91 -10.24
C ALA A 387 14.25 -11.23 -10.23
N ASP A 388 14.00 -11.81 -9.06
CA ASP A 388 13.18 -13.02 -8.91
C ASP A 388 11.68 -12.74 -8.92
N ASP A 389 11.28 -11.46 -8.77
CA ASP A 389 9.88 -11.06 -8.76
C ASP A 389 9.22 -11.26 -10.13
N PRO A 390 7.94 -11.67 -10.17
CA PRO A 390 7.25 -11.97 -11.42
C PRO A 390 7.00 -10.73 -12.29
N LEU A 391 6.93 -10.91 -13.61
CA LEU A 391 6.42 -9.84 -14.49
C LEU A 391 4.91 -9.66 -14.37
N VAL A 392 4.19 -10.73 -14.00
CA VAL A 392 2.74 -10.75 -13.80
C VAL A 392 2.39 -11.49 -12.52
N ALA A 393 1.53 -10.89 -11.71
CA ALA A 393 0.90 -11.55 -10.57
C ALA A 393 -0.61 -11.35 -10.61
N ILE A 394 -1.35 -12.42 -10.31
CA ILE A 394 -2.80 -12.47 -10.37
C ILE A 394 -3.30 -13.05 -9.05
N GLN A 395 -4.32 -12.41 -8.48
CA GLN A 395 -5.05 -12.92 -7.33
C GLN A 395 -6.54 -13.05 -7.64
N LEU A 396 -7.11 -14.21 -7.36
CA LEU A 396 -8.54 -14.46 -7.42
C LEU A 396 -9.11 -14.50 -6.01
N THR A 397 -9.96 -13.55 -5.65
CA THR A 397 -10.57 -13.43 -4.31
C THR A 397 -12.08 -13.67 -4.40
N ARG A 398 -12.60 -14.66 -3.69
CA ARG A 398 -14.05 -14.97 -3.64
C ARG A 398 -14.71 -14.33 -2.42
N PHE A 399 -15.86 -13.69 -2.62
CA PHE A 399 -16.66 -13.04 -1.57
C PHE A 399 -17.75 -13.97 -1.04
N LYS A 400 -18.35 -13.61 0.10
CA LYS A 400 -19.37 -14.42 0.79
C LYS A 400 -20.62 -14.71 -0.03
N ASP A 401 -21.00 -13.79 -0.90
CA ASP A 401 -22.13 -13.93 -1.83
C ASP A 401 -21.76 -14.65 -3.14
N GLY A 402 -20.55 -15.22 -3.23
CA GLY A 402 -20.05 -15.88 -4.43
C GLY A 402 -19.51 -14.92 -5.50
N GLY A 403 -19.54 -13.60 -5.27
CA GLY A 403 -18.86 -12.62 -6.11
C GLY A 403 -17.33 -12.83 -6.14
N VAL A 404 -16.67 -12.31 -7.16
CA VAL A 404 -15.22 -12.46 -7.35
C VAL A 404 -14.57 -11.11 -7.60
N ALA A 405 -13.44 -10.84 -6.94
CA ALA A 405 -12.47 -9.83 -7.37
C ALA A 405 -11.24 -10.53 -7.98
N LEU A 406 -10.89 -10.13 -9.19
CA LEU A 406 -9.67 -10.56 -9.86
C LEU A 406 -8.68 -9.39 -9.86
N GLY A 407 -7.65 -9.48 -9.02
CA GLY A 407 -6.58 -8.50 -8.92
C GLY A 407 -5.40 -8.87 -9.80
N VAL A 408 -5.00 -7.95 -10.67
CA VAL A 408 -3.92 -8.12 -11.64
C VAL A 408 -2.84 -7.07 -11.40
N MET A 409 -1.60 -7.50 -11.35
CA MET A 409 -0.40 -6.68 -11.22
C MET A 409 0.57 -7.04 -12.36
N ILE A 410 0.85 -6.11 -13.26
CA ILE A 410 1.77 -6.32 -14.40
C ILE A 410 2.85 -5.24 -14.37
N LEU A 411 4.12 -5.64 -14.49
CA LEU A 411 5.24 -4.72 -14.41
C LEU A 411 5.20 -3.72 -15.58
N HIS A 412 5.05 -2.43 -15.29
CA HIS A 412 4.90 -1.39 -16.31
C HIS A 412 6.13 -1.31 -17.24
N LYS A 413 7.31 -1.69 -16.73
CA LYS A 413 8.54 -1.75 -17.52
C LYS A 413 8.45 -2.69 -18.74
N VAL A 414 7.57 -3.69 -18.74
CA VAL A 414 7.42 -4.62 -19.89
C VAL A 414 6.17 -4.37 -20.73
N ALA A 415 5.19 -3.63 -20.20
CA ALA A 415 3.88 -3.46 -20.81
C ALA A 415 3.18 -2.16 -20.39
N ASP A 416 2.73 -1.39 -21.39
CA ASP A 416 1.74 -0.33 -21.19
C ASP A 416 0.32 -0.93 -21.04
N THR A 417 -0.65 -0.06 -20.72
CA THR A 417 -2.03 -0.50 -20.46
C THR A 417 -2.68 -1.16 -21.69
N TYR A 418 -2.33 -0.75 -22.91
CA TYR A 418 -2.82 -1.38 -24.14
C TYR A 418 -2.35 -2.84 -24.24
N SER A 419 -1.06 -3.08 -23.98
CA SER A 419 -0.46 -4.41 -23.99
C SER A 419 -1.03 -5.30 -22.89
N ILE A 420 -1.23 -4.74 -21.69
CA ILE A 420 -1.92 -5.42 -20.58
C ILE A 420 -3.30 -5.92 -21.03
N CYS A 421 -4.10 -5.08 -21.68
CA CYS A 421 -5.41 -5.49 -22.18
C CYS A 421 -5.33 -6.60 -23.22
N MET A 422 -4.34 -6.56 -24.10
CA MET A 422 -4.16 -7.60 -25.12
C MET A 422 -3.92 -8.96 -24.48
N PHE A 423 -3.08 -9.02 -23.43
CA PHE A 423 -2.86 -10.23 -22.65
C PHE A 423 -4.12 -10.72 -21.93
N LEU A 424 -4.83 -9.81 -21.24
CA LEU A 424 -6.05 -10.18 -20.50
C LEU A 424 -7.19 -10.62 -21.43
N ASP A 425 -7.35 -9.98 -22.58
CA ASP A 425 -8.33 -10.38 -23.60
C ASP A 425 -7.98 -11.73 -24.22
N ALA A 426 -6.71 -12.00 -24.50
CA ALA A 426 -6.24 -13.31 -24.95
C ALA A 426 -6.54 -14.40 -23.91
N TRP A 427 -6.25 -14.13 -22.63
CA TRP A 427 -6.56 -15.05 -21.53
C TRP A 427 -8.07 -15.32 -21.41
N ALA A 428 -8.90 -14.27 -21.42
CA ALA A 428 -10.36 -14.38 -21.37
C ALA A 428 -10.93 -15.16 -22.58
N LYS A 429 -10.40 -14.91 -23.79
CA LYS A 429 -10.76 -15.67 -25.00
C LYS A 429 -10.35 -17.13 -24.90
N ARG A 430 -9.15 -17.43 -24.39
CA ARG A 430 -8.69 -18.82 -24.17
C ARG A 430 -9.59 -19.56 -23.19
N ALA A 431 -10.05 -18.92 -22.12
CA ALA A 431 -11.01 -19.52 -21.17
C ALA A 431 -12.34 -19.90 -21.84
N ARG A 432 -12.76 -19.13 -22.85
CA ARG A 432 -13.94 -19.42 -23.69
C ARG A 432 -13.64 -20.26 -24.93
N GLN A 433 -12.40 -20.75 -25.08
CA GLN A 433 -11.95 -21.48 -26.28
C GLN A 433 -12.11 -20.70 -27.59
N VAL A 434 -12.08 -19.37 -27.52
CA VAL A 434 -12.14 -18.46 -28.67
C VAL A 434 -10.73 -18.13 -29.15
N LYS A 435 -10.55 -18.05 -30.47
CA LYS A 435 -9.28 -17.61 -31.05
C LYS A 435 -9.00 -16.15 -30.70
N HIS A 436 -7.75 -15.85 -30.38
CA HIS A 436 -7.25 -14.49 -30.21
C HIS A 436 -6.13 -14.23 -31.22
N VAL A 437 -5.80 -12.97 -31.44
CA VAL A 437 -4.68 -12.59 -32.31
C VAL A 437 -3.40 -12.60 -31.47
N LYS A 438 -2.33 -13.16 -32.02
CA LYS A 438 -1.05 -13.29 -31.33
C LYS A 438 -0.40 -11.92 -31.10
N PRO A 439 0.27 -11.71 -29.95
CA PRO A 439 1.06 -10.51 -29.72
C PRO A 439 2.33 -10.52 -30.57
N VAL A 440 2.89 -9.33 -30.80
CA VAL A 440 4.20 -9.15 -31.43
C VAL A 440 5.16 -8.57 -30.40
N PHE A 441 6.15 -9.37 -29.99
CA PHE A 441 7.20 -8.98 -29.05
C PHE A 441 8.45 -8.39 -29.72
N ASP A 442 8.45 -8.24 -31.04
CA ASP A 442 9.56 -7.60 -31.76
C ASP A 442 9.65 -6.11 -31.38
N ARG A 443 10.63 -5.80 -30.51
CA ARG A 443 10.94 -4.43 -30.09
C ARG A 443 11.49 -3.57 -31.22
N ASN A 444 11.87 -4.13 -32.36
CA ASN A 444 12.38 -3.33 -33.48
C ASN A 444 11.27 -2.62 -34.26
N LEU A 445 10.01 -3.03 -34.11
CA LEU A 445 8.86 -2.34 -34.71
C LEU A 445 8.74 -0.87 -34.29
N VAL A 446 9.33 -0.57 -33.13
CA VAL A 446 9.35 0.73 -32.49
C VAL A 446 10.72 1.40 -32.60
N ALA A 447 11.68 0.81 -33.29
CA ALA A 447 12.96 1.47 -33.53
C ALA A 447 12.78 2.72 -34.40
N TYR A 448 13.52 3.79 -34.09
CA TYR A 448 13.53 4.96 -34.95
C TYR A 448 14.26 4.65 -36.28
N PRO A 449 13.74 5.09 -37.44
CA PRO A 449 14.44 4.94 -38.72
C PRO A 449 15.82 5.61 -38.73
N ALA A 450 16.78 5.06 -39.49
CA ALA A 450 18.15 5.60 -39.55
C ALA A 450 18.20 7.09 -39.98
N ASN A 451 17.28 7.52 -40.85
CA ASN A 451 17.14 8.90 -41.31
C ASN A 451 16.33 9.80 -40.36
N THR A 452 16.04 9.37 -39.13
CA THR A 452 15.31 10.16 -38.13
C THR A 452 16.08 11.45 -37.81
N VAL A 453 15.41 12.58 -38.00
CA VAL A 453 15.90 13.91 -37.61
C VAL A 453 15.33 14.24 -36.23
N ILE A 454 16.21 14.64 -35.31
CA ILE A 454 15.78 15.19 -34.02
C ILE A 454 15.28 16.61 -34.29
N THR A 455 13.97 16.83 -34.15
CA THR A 455 13.35 18.13 -34.37
C THR A 455 13.41 18.99 -33.11
N ASP A 456 13.24 20.32 -33.25
CA ASP A 456 13.09 21.22 -32.11
C ASP A 456 11.92 20.82 -31.20
N GLU A 457 10.83 20.31 -31.78
CA GLU A 457 9.69 19.76 -31.03
C GLU A 457 10.14 18.57 -30.14
N ALA A 458 10.94 17.65 -30.67
CA ALA A 458 11.43 16.51 -29.89
C ALA A 458 12.38 16.95 -28.76
N ILE A 459 13.25 17.93 -29.02
CA ILE A 459 14.16 18.49 -28.00
C ILE A 459 13.36 19.18 -26.90
N GLN A 460 12.39 20.00 -27.28
CA GLN A 460 11.54 20.72 -26.32
C GLN A 460 10.73 19.74 -25.48
N HIS A 461 10.09 18.76 -26.13
CA HIS A 461 9.34 17.71 -25.46
C HIS A 461 10.21 16.94 -24.46
N TYR A 462 11.40 16.50 -24.91
CA TYR A 462 12.35 15.79 -24.06
C TYR A 462 12.77 16.63 -22.84
N ARG A 463 13.06 17.92 -23.01
CA ARG A 463 13.42 18.82 -21.89
C ARG A 463 12.28 19.04 -20.89
N GLU A 464 11.04 19.06 -21.37
CA GLU A 464 9.85 19.27 -20.55
C GLU A 464 9.43 18.00 -19.80
N GLU A 465 9.58 16.83 -20.44
CA GLU A 465 9.23 15.53 -19.85
C GLU A 465 10.39 14.96 -19.02
N HIS A 466 11.65 15.26 -19.33
CA HIS A 466 12.83 14.71 -18.66
C HIS A 466 13.65 15.81 -18.00
N ARG A 467 13.87 15.67 -16.69
CA ARG A 467 14.94 16.41 -16.01
C ARG A 467 16.20 15.56 -16.12
N ILE A 468 17.18 15.99 -16.91
CA ILE A 468 18.51 15.39 -16.88
C ILE A 468 19.01 15.49 -15.43
N ASN A 469 19.21 14.35 -14.79
CA ASN A 469 19.67 14.32 -13.42
C ASN A 469 21.13 14.81 -13.37
N ARG A 470 21.36 16.11 -13.21
CA ARG A 470 22.70 16.71 -13.12
C ARG A 470 23.41 16.38 -11.80
N HIS A 471 22.70 15.79 -10.83
CA HIS A 471 23.23 15.39 -9.52
C HIS A 471 22.61 14.06 -9.07
N PRO A 472 23.29 12.91 -9.20
CA PRO A 472 22.77 11.58 -8.84
C PRO A 472 22.54 11.36 -7.33
N HIS A 473 22.47 12.43 -6.53
CA HIS A 473 22.14 12.34 -5.13
C HIS A 473 20.63 12.15 -4.98
N VAL A 474 20.26 10.87 -4.84
CA VAL A 474 19.41 10.32 -3.79
C VAL A 474 18.30 11.28 -3.36
N VAL A 475 17.04 10.86 -3.52
CA VAL A 475 15.97 11.29 -2.61
C VAL A 475 16.47 11.00 -1.19
N ARG A 476 17.22 11.94 -0.59
CA ARG A 476 17.67 11.84 0.79
C ARG A 476 16.39 12.01 1.56
N MET A 477 15.80 10.88 1.98
CA MET A 477 14.98 10.90 3.17
C MET A 477 15.84 11.58 4.23
N ASP A 478 15.33 12.67 4.79
CA ASP A 478 15.98 13.32 5.91
C ASP A 478 16.21 12.21 6.97
N PRO A 479 17.47 11.97 7.39
CA PRO A 479 17.77 10.92 8.35
C PRO A 479 17.07 11.12 9.70
N ASN A 480 16.59 12.33 9.97
CA ASN A 480 15.76 12.68 11.13
C ASN A 480 14.26 12.56 10.86
N GLN A 481 13.85 12.35 9.60
CA GLN A 481 12.45 12.12 9.23
C GLN A 481 12.05 10.71 9.68
N PRO A 482 10.98 10.55 10.48
CA PRO A 482 10.49 9.24 10.86
C PRO A 482 10.13 8.47 9.58
N LYS A 483 10.73 7.29 9.39
CA LYS A 483 10.60 6.46 8.18
C LYS A 483 9.16 6.12 7.75
N PHE A 484 8.15 6.50 8.53
CA PHE A 484 6.73 6.23 8.32
C PHE A 484 5.78 7.38 8.68
N ALA A 485 6.25 8.63 8.85
CA ALA A 485 5.37 9.75 9.18
C ALA A 485 4.50 10.15 7.97
N ARG A 486 3.29 9.57 7.86
CA ARG A 486 2.24 10.00 6.92
C ARG A 486 1.71 11.41 7.20
N THR A 487 2.12 12.03 8.30
CA THR A 487 1.57 13.29 8.83
C THR A 487 2.63 14.24 9.35
N ALA A 488 3.85 14.22 8.78
CA ALA A 488 4.78 15.32 9.03
C ALA A 488 4.15 16.66 8.56
N PRO A 489 4.53 17.82 9.12
CA PRO A 489 4.04 19.13 8.67
C PRO A 489 4.24 19.37 7.15
N ASN A 490 5.24 18.70 6.57
CA ASN A 490 5.56 18.69 5.14
C ASN A 490 5.39 17.30 4.48
N GLY A 491 4.65 16.39 5.10
CA GLY A 491 4.37 15.05 4.58
C GLY A 491 3.25 15.05 3.52
N PRO A 492 3.12 13.97 2.71
CA PRO A 492 2.05 13.88 1.72
C PRO A 492 0.67 13.95 2.38
N LYS A 493 -0.20 14.86 1.90
CA LYS A 493 -1.57 15.03 2.40
C LYS A 493 -2.35 13.71 2.31
N PRO A 494 -3.25 13.39 3.27
CA PRO A 494 -4.09 12.20 3.18
C PRO A 494 -5.01 12.30 1.96
N LEU A 495 -4.82 11.34 1.05
CA LEU A 495 -5.56 11.28 -0.21
C LEU A 495 -6.86 10.48 -0.04
N LYS A 496 -7.92 10.95 -0.69
CA LYS A 496 -9.20 10.26 -0.84
C LYS A 496 -9.50 10.04 -2.31
N THR A 497 -10.38 9.10 -2.59
CA THR A 497 -10.82 8.80 -3.96
C THR A 497 -12.31 9.04 -4.10
N VAL A 498 -12.69 9.67 -5.20
CA VAL A 498 -14.07 9.84 -5.66
C VAL A 498 -14.26 9.09 -6.97
N ILE A 499 -15.46 8.54 -7.19
CA ILE A 499 -15.90 8.02 -8.49
C ILE A 499 -17.01 8.92 -9.03
N LEU A 500 -16.83 9.43 -10.23
CA LEU A 500 -17.87 10.13 -10.98
C LEU A 500 -18.44 9.18 -12.04
N GLU A 501 -19.74 8.92 -11.98
CA GLU A 501 -20.46 8.13 -12.98
C GLU A 501 -21.08 9.05 -14.04
N PHE A 502 -20.61 8.93 -15.28
CA PHE A 502 -21.10 9.70 -16.42
C PHE A 502 -22.05 8.87 -17.28
N HIS A 503 -23.21 9.45 -17.59
CA HIS A 503 -24.20 8.91 -18.52
C HIS A 503 -24.18 9.70 -19.84
N SER A 504 -24.87 9.19 -20.86
CA SER A 504 -24.85 9.77 -22.20
C SER A 504 -25.41 11.19 -22.27
N ASP A 505 -26.41 11.51 -21.45
CA ASP A 505 -27.04 12.83 -21.32
C ASP A 505 -26.06 13.89 -20.79
N GLY A 506 -25.39 13.60 -19.67
CA GLY A 506 -24.39 14.47 -19.07
C GLY A 506 -23.19 14.71 -19.99
N LEU A 507 -22.72 13.65 -20.66
CA LEU A 507 -21.64 13.75 -21.66
C LEU A 507 -22.06 14.57 -22.89
N HIS A 508 -23.30 14.41 -23.37
CA HIS A 508 -23.82 15.19 -24.48
C HIS A 508 -23.94 16.67 -24.12
N HIS A 509 -24.43 16.97 -22.91
CA HIS A 509 -24.53 18.34 -22.40
C HIS A 509 -23.14 18.97 -22.25
N CYS A 510 -22.19 18.29 -21.61
CA CYS A 510 -20.80 18.76 -21.48
C CYS A 510 -20.18 19.02 -22.85
N LYS A 511 -20.39 18.11 -23.81
CA LYS A 511 -19.93 18.29 -25.18
C LYS A 511 -20.57 19.51 -25.83
N LYS A 512 -21.87 19.71 -25.70
CA LYS A 512 -22.58 20.87 -26.26
C LYS A 512 -22.03 22.19 -25.73
N ASP A 513 -21.79 22.29 -24.43
CA ASP A 513 -21.28 23.51 -23.77
C ASP A 513 -19.80 23.77 -24.09
N ALA A 514 -19.08 22.75 -24.56
CA ALA A 514 -17.75 22.90 -25.12
C ALA A 514 -17.74 23.39 -26.58
N HIS A 515 -18.88 23.75 -27.18
CA HIS A 515 -18.95 24.32 -28.54
C HIS A 515 -19.52 25.73 -28.53
N THR A 516 -19.01 26.58 -29.41
CA THR A 516 -19.68 27.85 -29.73
C THR A 516 -20.84 27.63 -30.71
N PRO A 517 -21.83 28.55 -30.78
CA PRO A 517 -22.91 28.47 -31.77
C PRO A 517 -22.39 28.33 -33.20
N GLN A 518 -21.35 29.08 -33.56
CA GLN A 518 -20.71 29.02 -34.88
C GLN A 518 -20.09 27.65 -35.17
N MET A 519 -19.45 27.01 -34.18
CA MET A 519 -18.90 25.66 -34.37
C MET A 519 -19.99 24.62 -34.64
N LEU A 520 -21.15 24.75 -33.99
CA LEU A 520 -22.30 23.88 -34.21
C LEU A 520 -22.88 24.06 -35.61
N GLU A 521 -23.05 25.30 -36.05
CA GLU A 521 -23.53 25.64 -37.40
C GLU A 521 -22.60 25.10 -38.49
N GLN A 522 -21.28 25.26 -38.29
CA GLN A 522 -20.26 24.80 -39.24
C GLN A 522 -19.93 23.31 -39.12
N LYS A 523 -20.59 22.57 -38.20
CA LYS A 523 -20.33 21.16 -37.91
C LYS A 523 -18.86 20.88 -37.55
N ASN A 524 -18.19 21.84 -36.91
CA ASN A 524 -16.83 21.68 -36.40
C ASN A 524 -16.90 21.08 -34.99
N TRP A 525 -16.86 19.75 -34.90
CA TRP A 525 -17.09 19.03 -33.65
C TRP A 525 -15.81 18.70 -32.88
N LEU A 526 -15.72 19.19 -31.65
CA LEU A 526 -14.81 18.63 -30.63
C LEU A 526 -15.27 17.23 -30.22
N GLY A 527 -14.35 16.44 -29.70
CA GLY A 527 -14.62 15.10 -29.19
C GLY A 527 -15.26 15.16 -27.81
N THR A 528 -16.04 14.14 -27.46
CA THR A 528 -16.62 14.01 -26.11
C THR A 528 -15.53 13.98 -25.03
N LYS A 529 -14.39 13.35 -25.31
CA LYS A 529 -13.25 13.29 -24.38
C LYS A 529 -12.53 14.63 -24.24
N ASP A 530 -12.48 15.46 -25.28
CA ASP A 530 -11.89 16.81 -25.18
C ASP A 530 -12.70 17.65 -24.18
N ALA A 531 -14.03 17.62 -24.32
CA ALA A 531 -14.94 18.33 -23.41
C ALA A 531 -14.85 17.78 -21.98
N LEU A 532 -14.85 16.45 -21.83
CA LEU A 532 -14.77 15.80 -20.52
C LEU A 532 -13.46 16.12 -19.80
N PHE A 533 -12.31 15.97 -20.44
CA PHE A 533 -11.02 16.31 -19.83
C PHE A 533 -10.88 17.81 -19.54
N ALA A 534 -11.39 18.67 -20.41
CA ALA A 534 -11.43 20.10 -20.18
C ALA A 534 -12.26 20.47 -18.95
N MET A 535 -13.45 19.88 -18.82
CA MET A 535 -14.32 20.08 -17.67
C MET A 535 -13.65 19.59 -16.39
N LEU A 536 -13.10 18.38 -16.40
CA LEU A 536 -12.42 17.80 -15.23
C LEU A 536 -11.19 18.62 -14.82
N LEU A 537 -10.36 19.05 -15.77
CA LEU A 537 -9.20 19.91 -15.48
C LEU A 537 -9.65 21.20 -14.82
N ARG A 538 -10.63 21.91 -15.40
CA ARG A 538 -11.11 23.19 -14.86
C ARG A 538 -11.70 23.02 -13.45
N ALA A 539 -12.52 22.00 -13.23
CA ALA A 539 -13.09 21.70 -11.92
C ALA A 539 -12.02 21.38 -10.88
N ILE A 540 -11.01 20.57 -11.23
CA ILE A 540 -9.88 20.26 -10.33
C ILE A 540 -9.11 21.54 -9.98
N VAL A 541 -8.82 22.40 -10.96
CA VAL A 541 -8.09 23.66 -10.75
C VAL A 541 -8.83 24.61 -9.82
N ARG A 542 -10.15 24.79 -10.02
CA ARG A 542 -10.97 25.64 -9.13
C ARG A 542 -10.99 25.16 -7.68
N CYS A 543 -10.89 23.85 -7.48
CA CYS A 543 -10.98 23.23 -6.15
C CYS A 543 -9.64 23.12 -5.42
N ARG A 544 -8.52 23.33 -6.11
CA ARG A 544 -7.20 23.40 -5.48
C ARG A 544 -6.92 24.82 -4.95
N ASN A 545 -6.10 24.90 -3.91
CA ASN A 545 -5.66 26.18 -3.35
C ASN A 545 -4.47 26.73 -4.14
N LEU A 546 -4.75 27.22 -5.35
CA LEU A 546 -3.76 27.79 -6.27
C LEU A 546 -3.91 29.30 -6.36
N GLU A 547 -2.79 29.99 -6.57
CA GLU A 547 -2.81 31.42 -6.89
C GLU A 547 -3.53 31.68 -8.23
N PRO A 548 -4.20 32.83 -8.43
CA PRO A 548 -5.04 33.07 -9.61
C PRO A 548 -4.36 32.81 -10.96
N HIS A 549 -3.06 33.11 -11.05
CA HIS A 549 -2.27 32.96 -12.28
C HIS A 549 -1.36 31.73 -12.28
N GLU A 550 -1.37 30.93 -11.22
CA GLU A 550 -0.62 29.69 -11.16
C GLU A 550 -1.26 28.65 -12.08
N GLU A 551 -0.44 28.06 -12.95
CA GLU A 551 -0.88 27.10 -13.96
C GLU A 551 -0.83 25.68 -13.39
N CYS A 552 -1.93 24.94 -13.55
CA CYS A 552 -2.01 23.53 -13.19
C CYS A 552 -2.05 22.67 -14.46
N LYS A 553 -1.18 21.66 -14.53
CA LYS A 553 -0.90 20.84 -15.71
C LYS A 553 -1.51 19.44 -15.58
N MET A 554 -2.43 19.09 -16.48
CA MET A 554 -2.89 17.71 -16.65
C MET A 554 -2.05 16.98 -17.69
N VAL A 555 -1.37 15.92 -17.25
CA VAL A 555 -0.53 15.06 -18.07
C VAL A 555 -1.31 13.82 -18.49
N LEU A 556 -1.35 13.54 -19.78
CA LEU A 556 -2.09 12.47 -20.43
C LEU A 556 -1.13 11.49 -21.09
N ALA A 557 -1.30 10.20 -20.81
CA ALA A 557 -0.63 9.15 -21.55
C ALA A 557 -1.29 8.92 -22.91
N VAL A 558 -0.53 8.98 -24.01
CA VAL A 558 -1.03 8.81 -25.38
C VAL A 558 -0.40 7.61 -26.05
N ASN A 559 -1.22 6.64 -26.45
CA ASN A 559 -0.78 5.47 -27.21
C ASN A 559 -0.33 5.88 -28.62
N GLY A 560 0.92 5.56 -28.98
CA GLY A 560 1.49 5.92 -30.27
C GLY A 560 1.25 4.90 -31.39
N ARG A 561 0.67 3.71 -31.11
CA ARG A 561 0.51 2.63 -32.11
C ARG A 561 -0.23 3.10 -33.34
N SER A 562 -1.34 3.82 -33.16
CA SER A 562 -2.16 4.34 -34.26
C SER A 562 -1.46 5.42 -35.11
N LYS A 563 -0.26 5.88 -34.71
CA LYS A 563 0.53 6.87 -35.45
C LYS A 563 1.48 6.23 -36.45
N MET A 564 1.80 4.94 -36.30
CA MET A 564 2.59 4.16 -37.24
C MET A 564 1.69 3.66 -38.39
N LYS A 565 1.49 4.51 -39.39
CA LYS A 565 0.68 4.17 -40.57
C LYS A 565 1.39 3.11 -41.41
N ASN A 566 0.64 2.10 -41.86
CA ASN A 566 1.06 1.00 -42.76
C ASN A 566 1.81 -0.20 -42.14
N THR A 567 1.93 -0.27 -40.81
CA THR A 567 2.49 -1.45 -40.13
C THR A 567 1.39 -2.17 -39.36
N LYS A 568 0.71 -3.13 -39.99
CA LYS A 568 -0.42 -3.87 -39.34
C LYS A 568 0.00 -4.59 -38.05
N GLU A 569 1.28 -4.93 -37.93
CA GLU A 569 1.84 -5.57 -36.73
C GLU A 569 1.82 -4.65 -35.51
N MET A 570 1.79 -3.32 -35.70
CA MET A 570 1.74 -2.35 -34.60
C MET A 570 0.43 -2.42 -33.81
N ASP A 571 -0.66 -2.88 -34.41
CA ASP A 571 -1.92 -3.13 -33.69
C ASP A 571 -1.75 -4.21 -32.61
N TYR A 572 -0.75 -5.08 -32.78
CA TYR A 572 -0.44 -6.21 -31.90
C TYR A 572 0.91 -6.09 -31.20
N TYR A 573 1.60 -4.95 -31.35
CA TYR A 573 2.85 -4.68 -30.65
C TYR A 573 2.64 -4.70 -29.14
N PHE A 574 3.38 -5.59 -28.46
CA PHE A 574 3.30 -5.81 -27.03
C PHE A 574 4.47 -5.13 -26.30
N GLY A 575 4.18 -4.04 -25.61
CA GLY A 575 5.00 -3.34 -24.60
C GLY A 575 4.77 -1.84 -24.58
N ASN A 576 5.75 -1.04 -24.19
CA ASN A 576 5.55 0.41 -24.08
C ASN A 576 5.78 1.11 -25.42
N TRP A 577 4.77 1.86 -25.88
CA TRP A 577 4.92 2.84 -26.95
C TRP A 577 3.91 3.97 -26.74
N MET A 578 4.22 4.80 -25.76
CA MET A 578 3.34 5.86 -25.30
C MET A 578 4.15 7.11 -24.99
N ILE A 579 3.56 8.27 -25.26
CA ILE A 579 4.17 9.57 -24.98
C ILE A 579 3.24 10.38 -24.10
N SER A 580 3.78 11.19 -23.20
CA SER A 580 2.97 12.11 -22.43
C SER A 580 2.60 13.34 -23.27
N ARG A 581 1.39 13.86 -23.10
CA ARG A 581 0.99 15.20 -23.56
C ARG A 581 0.32 15.93 -22.42
N TRP A 582 0.20 17.24 -22.49
CA TRP A 582 -0.42 17.97 -21.39
C TRP A 582 -1.16 19.22 -21.83
N VAL A 583 -2.10 19.62 -20.99
CA VAL A 583 -2.81 20.90 -21.05
C VAL A 583 -2.67 21.57 -19.70
N SER A 584 -2.34 22.86 -19.72
CA SER A 584 -2.26 23.69 -18.51
C SER A 584 -3.38 24.72 -18.49
N VAL A 585 -3.96 24.93 -17.31
CA VAL A 585 -4.95 25.99 -17.07
C VAL A 585 -4.67 26.61 -15.70
N SER A 586 -4.69 27.95 -15.64
CA SER A 586 -4.67 28.68 -14.36
C SER A 586 -6.06 28.84 -13.76
N LYS A 587 -6.12 29.10 -12.45
CA LYS A 587 -7.39 29.29 -11.73
C LYS A 587 -8.23 30.43 -12.32
N ALA A 588 -7.62 31.57 -12.61
CA ALA A 588 -8.30 32.69 -13.25
C ALA A 588 -8.88 32.32 -14.63
N LYS A 589 -8.18 31.51 -15.44
CA LYS A 589 -8.74 31.05 -16.73
C LYS A 589 -9.87 30.05 -16.53
N ALA A 590 -9.72 29.11 -15.60
CA ALA A 590 -10.76 28.11 -15.28
C ALA A 590 -12.08 28.74 -14.78
N GLU A 591 -12.01 29.94 -14.20
CA GLU A 591 -13.16 30.70 -13.70
C GLU A 591 -13.73 31.67 -14.76
N ASN A 592 -12.88 32.29 -15.59
CA ASN A 592 -13.29 33.43 -16.43
C ASN A 592 -13.40 33.14 -17.93
N THR A 593 -12.97 31.97 -18.43
CA THR A 593 -13.07 31.63 -19.87
C THR A 593 -14.14 30.58 -20.15
N ALA A 594 -14.49 30.35 -21.41
CA ALA A 594 -15.49 29.35 -21.77
C ALA A 594 -14.87 27.93 -21.80
N LEU A 595 -15.69 26.90 -21.59
CA LEU A 595 -15.23 25.49 -21.60
C LEU A 595 -14.55 25.11 -22.93
N VAL A 596 -15.04 25.68 -24.04
CA VAL A 596 -14.49 25.48 -25.39
C VAL A 596 -13.00 25.81 -25.48
N ASP A 597 -12.51 26.83 -24.78
CA ASP A 597 -11.11 27.26 -24.86
C ASP A 597 -10.17 26.15 -24.36
N THR A 598 -10.52 25.56 -23.21
CA THR A 598 -9.77 24.43 -22.65
C THR A 598 -9.95 23.17 -23.50
N ALA A 599 -11.16 22.91 -24.01
CA ALA A 599 -11.41 21.72 -24.85
C ALA A 599 -10.66 21.76 -26.19
N MET A 600 -10.52 22.94 -26.80
CA MET A 600 -9.69 23.14 -27.98
C MET A 600 -8.21 22.85 -27.71
N ALA A 601 -7.70 23.23 -26.54
CA ALA A 601 -6.33 22.93 -26.14
C ALA A 601 -6.08 21.41 -26.12
N PHE A 602 -7.01 20.62 -25.54
CA PHE A 602 -6.92 19.15 -25.59
C PHE A 602 -6.93 18.63 -27.04
N ARG A 603 -7.89 19.08 -27.86
CA ARG A 603 -7.97 18.68 -29.27
C ARG A 603 -6.66 18.94 -30.03
N GLN A 604 -6.03 20.09 -29.80
CA GLN A 604 -4.79 20.47 -30.45
C GLN A 604 -3.62 19.55 -30.06
N GLN A 605 -3.53 19.13 -28.79
CA GLN A 605 -2.46 18.22 -28.33
C GLN A 605 -2.45 16.88 -29.09
N PHE A 606 -3.61 16.37 -29.47
CA PHE A 606 -3.72 15.06 -30.13
C PHE A 606 -3.71 15.14 -31.67
N ALA A 607 -4.22 16.24 -32.22
CA ALA A 607 -4.35 16.43 -33.67
C ALA A 607 -2.98 16.54 -34.37
N THR A 608 -1.98 17.13 -33.70
CA THR A 608 -0.65 17.36 -34.26
C THR A 608 0.32 16.19 -34.05
N LEU A 609 -0.05 15.21 -33.23
CA LEU A 609 0.85 14.14 -32.81
C LEU A 609 1.16 13.16 -33.97
N LYS A 610 2.46 13.06 -34.31
CA LYS A 610 3.02 12.22 -35.38
C LYS A 610 4.03 11.21 -34.84
N ALA A 611 4.21 10.09 -35.54
CA ALA A 611 5.23 9.09 -35.19
C ALA A 611 6.66 9.64 -35.18
N SER A 612 6.96 10.65 -35.99
CA SER A 612 8.27 11.31 -36.03
C SER A 612 8.69 11.91 -34.69
N LEU A 613 7.72 12.38 -33.87
CA LEU A 613 8.02 12.88 -32.53
C LEU A 613 8.51 11.74 -31.63
N PHE A 614 7.83 10.59 -31.65
CA PHE A 614 8.26 9.40 -30.91
C PHE A 614 9.67 8.99 -31.34
N HIS A 615 9.92 8.88 -32.64
CA HIS A 615 11.25 8.52 -33.15
C HIS A 615 12.34 9.52 -32.73
N GLY A 616 12.05 10.82 -32.80
CA GLY A 616 12.99 11.87 -32.39
C GLY A 616 13.34 11.78 -30.90
N VAL A 617 12.35 11.51 -30.04
CA VAL A 617 12.54 11.32 -28.59
C VAL A 617 13.31 10.02 -28.29
N SER A 618 12.97 8.91 -28.96
CA SER A 618 13.72 7.64 -28.85
C SER A 618 15.19 7.84 -29.21
N LYS A 619 15.46 8.58 -30.30
CA LYS A 619 16.83 8.91 -30.73
C LYS A 619 17.56 9.75 -29.67
N LEU A 620 16.89 10.71 -29.04
CA LEU A 620 17.45 11.49 -27.93
C LEU A 620 17.82 10.61 -26.72
N TYR A 621 17.01 9.61 -26.39
CA TYR A 621 17.37 8.65 -25.33
C TYR A 621 18.69 7.95 -25.66
N THR A 622 18.82 7.42 -26.88
CA THR A 622 20.02 6.69 -27.29
C THR A 622 21.28 7.54 -27.48
N MET A 623 21.19 8.87 -27.37
CA MET A 623 22.38 9.74 -27.38
C MET A 623 23.20 9.63 -26.09
N HIS A 624 22.63 9.10 -25.02
CA HIS A 624 23.34 8.77 -23.80
C HIS A 624 23.64 7.27 -23.77
N GLU A 625 24.88 6.91 -23.46
CA GLU A 625 25.27 5.51 -23.27
C GLU A 625 24.56 4.93 -22.03
N ASP A 626 24.57 5.68 -20.92
CA ASP A 626 23.85 5.33 -19.70
C ASP A 626 22.41 5.84 -19.74
N MET A 627 21.46 4.92 -19.95
CA MET A 627 20.03 5.24 -20.01
C MET A 627 19.44 5.50 -18.61
N THR A 628 20.17 5.24 -17.52
CA THR A 628 19.72 5.60 -16.16
C THR A 628 19.62 7.10 -15.95
N VAL A 629 20.06 7.95 -16.89
CA VAL A 629 19.91 9.41 -16.77
C VAL A 629 18.51 9.88 -17.17
N HIS A 630 17.74 9.03 -17.87
CA HIS A 630 16.41 9.34 -18.35
C HIS A 630 15.38 8.91 -17.32
N TYR A 631 14.79 9.90 -16.63
CA TYR A 631 13.60 9.69 -15.82
C TYR A 631 12.52 10.65 -16.26
N LEU A 632 11.30 10.12 -16.39
CA LEU A 632 10.10 10.92 -16.55
C LEU A 632 9.96 11.81 -15.31
N SER A 633 10.02 13.13 -15.51
CA SER A 633 9.99 14.15 -14.47
C SER A 633 8.59 14.40 -13.92
N TYR A 634 7.85 13.32 -13.67
CA TYR A 634 6.56 13.39 -13.03
C TYR A 634 6.71 13.83 -11.57
N ALA A 635 5.88 14.78 -11.14
CA ALA A 635 5.79 15.25 -9.76
C ALA A 635 4.52 14.67 -9.11
N PRO A 636 4.52 13.38 -8.69
CA PRO A 636 3.40 12.82 -7.95
C PRO A 636 3.16 13.65 -6.68
N ASN A 637 1.89 13.79 -6.28
CA ASN A 637 1.49 14.57 -5.09
C ASN A 637 1.66 16.10 -5.18
N SER A 638 1.82 16.65 -6.37
CA SER A 638 1.86 18.10 -6.57
C SER A 638 0.45 18.72 -6.63
N ASP A 639 0.32 19.93 -6.08
CA ASP A 639 -0.90 20.74 -6.23
C ASP A 639 -1.01 21.38 -7.64
N THR A 640 0.06 21.40 -8.44
CA THR A 640 0.06 21.95 -9.82
C THR A 640 0.20 20.92 -10.93
N TYR A 641 0.33 19.63 -10.58
CA TYR A 641 0.34 18.55 -11.57
C TYR A 641 -0.76 17.53 -11.26
N LEU A 642 -1.29 16.93 -12.31
CA LEU A 642 -2.23 15.81 -12.23
C LEU A 642 -2.00 14.86 -13.41
N THR A 643 -2.26 13.56 -13.20
CA THR A 643 -2.14 12.53 -14.25
C THR A 643 -3.51 12.05 -14.67
N ALA A 644 -3.67 11.82 -15.96
CA ALA A 644 -4.91 11.35 -16.55
C ALA A 644 -4.63 10.19 -17.51
N SER A 645 -5.27 9.06 -17.26
CA SER A 645 -5.22 7.88 -18.13
C SER A 645 -6.62 7.55 -18.65
N ASP A 646 -6.80 7.58 -19.96
CA ASP A 646 -8.03 7.10 -20.59
C ASP A 646 -7.90 5.64 -20.98
N VAL A 647 -8.56 4.77 -20.21
CA VAL A 647 -8.60 3.33 -20.49
C VAL A 647 -10.00 2.89 -20.92
N SER A 648 -10.88 3.84 -21.23
CA SER A 648 -12.30 3.55 -21.45
C SER A 648 -12.62 2.80 -22.74
N ASN A 649 -11.78 2.98 -23.75
CA ASN A 649 -11.86 2.26 -25.03
C ASN A 649 -11.14 0.90 -24.98
N LEU A 650 -10.43 0.61 -23.89
CA LEU A 650 -9.79 -0.68 -23.70
C LEU A 650 -10.82 -1.70 -23.17
N PRO A 651 -10.69 -2.98 -23.53
CA PRO A 651 -11.73 -3.98 -23.31
C PRO A 651 -11.88 -4.46 -21.86
N PHE A 652 -11.35 -3.73 -20.86
CA PHE A 652 -11.40 -4.13 -19.45
C PHE A 652 -12.80 -4.51 -18.96
N TRP A 653 -13.80 -3.69 -19.30
CA TRP A 653 -15.20 -3.92 -18.95
C TRP A 653 -15.91 -4.98 -19.83
N ARG A 654 -15.21 -5.50 -20.84
CA ARG A 654 -15.67 -6.58 -21.74
C ARG A 654 -14.95 -7.91 -21.50
N LEU A 655 -14.03 -7.98 -20.53
CA LEU A 655 -13.27 -9.19 -20.23
C LEU A 655 -14.18 -10.30 -19.71
N ASP A 656 -14.59 -11.20 -20.58
CA ASP A 656 -15.48 -12.32 -20.25
C ASP A 656 -14.71 -13.64 -20.30
N PHE A 657 -14.59 -14.28 -19.14
CA PHE A 657 -13.94 -15.59 -18.96
C PHE A 657 -14.89 -16.78 -19.20
N GLY A 658 -16.10 -16.53 -19.72
CA GLY A 658 -17.19 -17.50 -19.84
C GLY A 658 -18.22 -17.41 -18.71
N SER A 659 -18.09 -16.40 -17.85
CA SER A 659 -18.95 -16.16 -16.68
C SER A 659 -19.70 -14.83 -16.76
N GLY A 660 -19.62 -14.14 -17.91
CA GLY A 660 -20.11 -12.79 -18.09
C GLY A 660 -19.00 -11.75 -17.92
N LYS A 661 -19.36 -10.50 -18.21
CA LYS A 661 -18.47 -9.33 -18.10
C LYS A 661 -18.32 -8.91 -16.63
N PRO A 662 -17.20 -8.26 -16.25
CA PRO A 662 -17.10 -7.69 -14.92
C PRO A 662 -18.18 -6.63 -14.72
N ASP A 663 -18.69 -6.54 -13.49
CA ASP A 663 -19.51 -5.42 -13.04
C ASP A 663 -18.68 -4.13 -13.13
N ARG A 664 -17.53 -4.08 -12.46
CA ARG A 664 -16.67 -2.88 -12.45
C ARG A 664 -15.21 -3.22 -12.60
N THR A 665 -14.48 -2.21 -13.08
CA THR A 665 -13.03 -2.16 -13.07
C THR A 665 -12.58 -1.00 -12.21
N ARG A 666 -11.56 -1.20 -11.37
CA ARG A 666 -10.95 -0.15 -10.55
C ARG A 666 -9.44 -0.20 -10.63
N GLY A 667 -8.80 0.97 -10.61
CA GLY A 667 -7.37 1.09 -10.39
C GLY A 667 -7.06 1.16 -8.90
N TYR A 668 -5.86 0.74 -8.51
CA TYR A 668 -5.31 1.03 -7.19
C TYR A 668 -4.43 2.27 -7.29
N ILE A 669 -4.94 3.42 -6.86
CA ILE A 669 -4.39 4.73 -7.24
C ILE A 669 -3.26 5.22 -6.31
N THR A 670 -2.79 4.43 -5.35
CA THR A 670 -1.76 4.88 -4.40
C THR A 670 -0.42 5.26 -5.04
N SER A 671 -0.12 4.84 -6.29
CA SER A 671 1.10 5.21 -7.01
C SER A 671 1.01 6.55 -7.75
N GLY A 672 -0.19 7.02 -8.11
CA GLY A 672 -0.36 8.24 -8.89
C GLY A 672 -0.39 9.52 -8.05
N GLY A 673 -0.72 9.42 -6.76
CA GLY A 673 -0.69 10.55 -5.83
C GLY A 673 -1.81 11.60 -6.03
N ASN A 674 -1.64 12.78 -5.44
CA ASN A 674 -2.62 13.89 -5.55
C ASN A 674 -2.86 14.28 -7.02
N GLY A 675 -4.09 14.11 -7.50
CA GLY A 675 -4.49 14.39 -8.87
C GLY A 675 -4.40 13.20 -9.83
N CYS A 676 -4.29 11.96 -9.36
CA CYS A 676 -4.33 10.82 -10.27
C CYS A 676 -5.77 10.51 -10.69
N LEU A 677 -5.99 10.52 -12.01
CA LEU A 677 -7.29 10.36 -12.67
C LEU A 677 -7.23 9.21 -13.68
N VAL A 678 -8.21 8.31 -13.61
CA VAL A 678 -8.37 7.22 -14.58
C VAL A 678 -9.82 7.17 -15.06
N ILE A 679 -10.04 7.07 -16.37
CA ILE A 679 -11.37 6.90 -16.95
C ILE A 679 -11.58 5.46 -17.40
N PHE A 680 -12.49 4.76 -16.74
CA PHE A 680 -12.92 3.41 -17.10
C PHE A 680 -14.20 3.43 -17.94
N GLY A 681 -14.29 2.55 -18.93
CA GLY A 681 -15.49 2.33 -19.72
C GLY A 681 -16.47 1.42 -18.99
N ARG A 682 -17.76 1.59 -19.26
CA ARG A 682 -18.83 0.79 -18.66
C ARG A 682 -19.68 0.04 -19.67
N SER A 683 -19.96 0.66 -20.81
CA SER A 683 -20.76 0.04 -21.85
C SER A 683 -20.56 0.74 -23.20
N ASP A 684 -20.93 0.06 -24.28
CA ASP A 684 -21.15 0.68 -25.60
C ASP A 684 -22.60 1.14 -25.79
N SER A 685 -23.44 0.93 -24.77
CA SER A 685 -24.85 1.32 -24.79
C SER A 685 -24.96 2.84 -24.69
N THR A 686 -25.98 3.43 -25.31
CA THR A 686 -26.33 4.83 -25.09
C THR A 686 -27.21 5.03 -23.86
N LYS A 687 -27.67 3.93 -23.24
CA LYS A 687 -28.49 3.91 -22.03
C LYS A 687 -27.65 3.49 -20.82
N GLY A 688 -27.73 4.28 -19.75
CA GLY A 688 -27.06 4.00 -18.48
C GLY A 688 -25.62 4.53 -18.40
N PRO A 689 -24.82 4.01 -17.44
CA PRO A 689 -23.45 4.45 -17.22
C PRO A 689 -22.54 4.19 -18.43
N ILE A 690 -21.79 5.21 -18.84
CA ILE A 690 -20.82 5.17 -19.95
C ILE A 690 -19.40 5.13 -19.42
N TYR A 691 -19.07 6.02 -18.48
CA TYR A 691 -17.74 6.12 -17.87
C TYR A 691 -17.82 6.17 -16.36
N ASP A 692 -16.86 5.51 -15.71
CA ASP A 692 -16.47 5.81 -14.34
C ASP A 692 -15.17 6.60 -14.39
N VAL A 693 -15.18 7.84 -13.89
CA VAL A 693 -13.96 8.62 -13.67
C VAL A 693 -13.55 8.45 -12.22
N GLN A 694 -12.45 7.74 -12.01
CA GLN A 694 -11.85 7.57 -10.70
C GLN A 694 -10.78 8.65 -10.49
N LEU A 695 -10.95 9.50 -9.48
CA LEU A 695 -10.03 10.60 -9.17
C LEU A 695 -9.57 10.52 -7.72
N GLN A 696 -8.27 10.61 -7.49
CA GLN A 696 -7.67 10.71 -6.16
C GLN A 696 -7.08 12.10 -5.93
N MET A 697 -7.44 12.75 -4.83
CA MET A 697 -6.92 14.06 -4.42
C MET A 697 -6.82 14.17 -2.90
N ASP A 698 -6.16 15.21 -2.40
CA ASP A 698 -6.20 15.54 -0.98
C ASP A 698 -7.65 15.76 -0.50
N SER A 699 -7.89 15.43 0.78
CA SER A 699 -9.23 15.41 1.37
C SER A 699 -9.96 16.75 1.34
N GLU A 700 -9.24 17.87 1.30
CA GLU A 700 -9.83 19.20 1.30
C GLU A 700 -10.28 19.58 -0.12
N SER A 701 -9.38 19.44 -1.09
CA SER A 701 -9.66 19.73 -2.50
C SER A 701 -10.76 18.82 -3.06
N ILE A 702 -10.79 17.53 -2.69
CA ILE A 702 -11.83 16.61 -3.15
C ILE A 702 -13.22 16.98 -2.61
N SER A 703 -13.29 17.52 -1.39
CA SER A 703 -14.56 17.93 -0.76
C SER A 703 -15.13 19.18 -1.44
N ARG A 704 -14.27 20.07 -1.98
CA ARG A 704 -14.72 21.14 -2.88
C ARG A 704 -15.08 20.63 -4.27
N PHE A 705 -14.33 19.67 -4.79
CA PHE A 705 -14.52 19.11 -6.13
C PHE A 705 -15.90 18.46 -6.32
N ILE A 706 -16.38 17.69 -5.35
CA ILE A 706 -17.72 17.09 -5.43
C ILE A 706 -18.85 18.14 -5.44
N GLU A 707 -18.57 19.33 -4.92
CA GLU A 707 -19.52 20.44 -4.88
C GLU A 707 -19.43 21.37 -6.10
N ASP A 708 -18.43 21.18 -6.97
CA ASP A 708 -18.18 22.04 -8.13
C ASP A 708 -19.39 22.06 -9.09
N PRO A 709 -19.80 23.24 -9.60
CA PRO A 709 -20.98 23.35 -10.44
C PRO A 709 -20.95 22.49 -11.71
N ASP A 710 -19.78 22.37 -12.37
CA ASP A 710 -19.66 21.56 -13.57
C ASP A 710 -19.75 20.07 -13.23
N VAL A 711 -19.13 19.66 -12.10
CA VAL A 711 -19.22 18.27 -11.61
C VAL A 711 -20.67 17.91 -11.33
N LYS A 712 -21.41 18.74 -10.60
CA LYS A 712 -22.85 18.54 -10.33
C LYS A 712 -23.72 18.56 -11.58
N LYS A 713 -23.37 19.41 -12.55
CA LYS A 713 -24.16 19.59 -13.77
C LYS A 713 -24.04 18.42 -14.74
N TYR A 714 -22.84 17.88 -14.93
CA TYR A 714 -22.60 16.87 -15.97
C TYR A 714 -22.49 15.43 -15.45
N THR A 715 -22.25 15.24 -14.15
CA THR A 715 -22.13 13.90 -13.56
C THR A 715 -23.49 13.38 -13.13
N LYS A 716 -23.79 12.10 -13.40
CA LYS A 716 -25.06 11.49 -12.99
C LYS A 716 -25.07 11.10 -11.51
N ARG A 717 -23.96 10.54 -11.04
CA ARG A 717 -23.78 10.11 -9.64
C ARG A 717 -22.34 10.35 -9.21
N VAL A 718 -22.17 10.90 -8.01
CA VAL A 718 -20.89 11.08 -7.34
C VAL A 718 -20.83 10.10 -6.16
N LEU A 719 -19.77 9.30 -6.10
CA LEU A 719 -19.52 8.34 -5.03
C LEU A 719 -18.26 8.78 -4.28
N TYR A 720 -18.37 9.07 -2.98
CA TYR A 720 -17.31 9.64 -2.15
C TYR A 720 -17.26 9.00 -0.76
#